data_AF-A0A850GPI5-F1
#
_entry.id   AF-A0A850GPI5-F1
#
_cell.length_a   1.000
_cell.length_b   1.000
_cell.length_c   1.000
_cell.angle_alpha   90.00
_cell.angle_beta   90.00
_cell.angle_gamma   90.00
#
_symmetry.space_group_name_H-M   'P 1'
#
loop_
_entity.id
_entity.type
_entity.pdbx_description
1 polymer ?
#
loop_
_entity_poly.entity_id
_entity_poly.type
_entity_poly.pdbx_seq_one_letter_code
_entity_poly.pdbx_strand_id
1 'polypeptide(L)'
;MASTMAERASLDGRLDGCSTGRLDAKSSRLSVHGRRERRAAGAEPTVSAEPGQQRTSDEKGHEGDEGRKRPPGASERAPWGVANIALIAGILQVLASIALGLARVDRFAAAASESPQIYMLAAALITAGVFSIWLVRERPLIAVALALIWPVGLWLGLHQRVTILGLAYHGEFVLHHFSALLCLVLAVTLPLSWARDPRLGRLRPLPAALALPGAALLIGAHLAPLHMGPPWLGERWVASLGGALLLGSWPLSMATFWTRMAPPQRRWIAPLLLLPVLTRLALAGPEALSGALVPPALVPWLGAAIVVSAMTLLVLLRPRLELWVMVVVGVLCLITSTLFYLFYEQGFGELEDGLGGLLESLLGFRVPYPSYVDELRSAALMMGLFFLHVAVYAALVSTEDRVRGVSLGLMLIAGLGFSSPHLVLMLGVGALLFIETLLPGAPHRELRHNPFGPGPGFGGDFELGELGDPDDPDSPEDASASAARDPETGRAALLTCFEGLAERLHTSPPTQVEGPRGVAVNLRDELDGVPFDFIARVETVGVRVELIVGLPGRSDPIFELLAEPGDRGQRPAHLIARSHRVHGDIRALEAWGDAPLDALSSFSTAYLRAWEAGAQVELGRDLSGLRVDALEALVRALARVCA
;
A
#
# COMPACT_ATOMS: atom_id res chain seq x y z
N MET A 1 -73.52 3.09 -4.00
CA MET A 1 -73.71 4.28 -3.16
C MET A 1 -73.09 5.47 -3.86
N ALA A 2 -73.85 6.57 -3.94
CA ALA A 2 -73.72 7.79 -4.76
C ALA A 2 -72.29 8.39 -4.86
N SER A 3 -71.77 8.89 -5.99
CA SER A 3 -72.20 9.98 -6.92
C SER A 3 -72.15 11.39 -6.34
N THR A 4 -71.20 12.22 -6.82
CA THR A 4 -71.28 13.65 -7.30
C THR A 4 -69.85 14.22 -7.46
N MET A 5 -69.32 14.55 -8.65
CA MET A 5 -69.49 15.73 -9.55
C MET A 5 -69.20 17.10 -8.91
N ALA A 6 -68.11 17.77 -9.33
CA ALA A 6 -68.02 19.02 -10.15
C ALA A 6 -67.63 20.22 -9.24
N GLU A 7 -66.80 21.21 -9.61
CA GLU A 7 -66.91 22.16 -10.73
C GLU A 7 -65.64 23.05 -10.87
N ARG A 8 -65.44 23.62 -12.07
CA ARG A 8 -64.37 24.55 -12.53
C ARG A 8 -64.71 26.03 -12.22
N ALA A 9 -63.69 26.90 -12.14
CA ALA A 9 -63.55 28.19 -12.89
C ALA A 9 -62.38 29.02 -12.29
N SER A 10 -61.30 29.35 -13.02
CA SER A 10 -61.12 30.50 -13.95
C SER A 10 -60.96 31.86 -13.25
N LEU A 11 -59.79 32.50 -13.39
CA LEU A 11 -59.65 33.83 -14.00
C LEU A 11 -58.18 34.30 -14.14
N ASP A 12 -57.86 34.71 -15.37
CA ASP A 12 -56.68 35.45 -15.83
C ASP A 12 -56.60 36.87 -15.24
N GLY A 13 -55.39 37.42 -15.17
CA GLY A 13 -55.13 38.82 -14.90
C GLY A 13 -53.69 39.26 -15.25
N ARG A 14 -53.47 39.58 -16.53
CA ARG A 14 -52.33 40.37 -17.06
C ARG A 14 -52.19 41.71 -16.33
N LEU A 15 -50.95 42.22 -16.19
CA LEU A 15 -50.46 43.45 -16.86
C LEU A 15 -49.02 43.84 -16.44
N ASP A 16 -48.18 43.98 -17.47
CA ASP A 16 -47.09 44.92 -17.74
C ASP A 16 -46.54 45.88 -16.66
N GLY A 17 -45.20 46.05 -16.64
CA GLY A 17 -44.53 47.13 -15.92
C GLY A 17 -43.02 47.19 -16.14
N CYS A 18 -42.61 48.03 -17.07
CA CYS A 18 -41.26 48.27 -17.57
C CYS A 18 -40.34 49.07 -16.61
N SER A 19 -39.03 49.08 -16.93
CA SER A 19 -38.05 50.18 -16.79
C SER A 19 -36.84 49.91 -15.87
N THR A 20 -35.67 49.66 -16.47
CA THR A 20 -34.51 50.57 -16.65
C THR A 20 -33.66 50.83 -15.40
N GLY A 21 -32.39 50.43 -15.46
CA GLY A 21 -31.36 50.78 -14.47
C GLY A 21 -29.96 50.49 -15.02
N ARG A 22 -29.51 51.37 -15.92
CA ARG A 22 -28.16 51.49 -16.50
C ARG A 22 -27.25 52.23 -15.51
N LEU A 23 -25.98 51.83 -15.35
CA LEU A 23 -24.80 52.64 -14.95
C LEU A 23 -23.58 51.68 -14.99
N ASP A 24 -22.82 51.65 -16.09
CA ASP A 24 -21.63 52.45 -16.42
C ASP A 24 -20.36 52.20 -15.58
N ALA A 25 -19.41 51.54 -16.27
CA ALA A 25 -18.02 51.92 -16.49
C ALA A 25 -17.15 52.42 -15.33
N LYS A 26 -16.03 51.71 -15.11
CA LYS A 26 -14.73 52.37 -14.94
C LYS A 26 -13.59 51.55 -15.55
N SER A 27 -13.09 52.09 -16.65
CA SER A 27 -11.80 51.80 -17.26
C SER A 27 -10.64 52.23 -16.37
N SER A 28 -9.55 51.48 -16.37
CA SER A 28 -8.21 52.08 -16.38
C SER A 28 -7.23 51.19 -17.15
N ARG A 29 -6.81 51.70 -18.31
CA ARG A 29 -5.56 51.35 -19.00
C ARG A 29 -4.49 52.33 -18.52
N LEU A 30 -3.24 51.86 -18.39
CA LEU A 30 -2.00 52.64 -18.56
C LEU A 30 -0.89 51.61 -18.81
N SER A 31 -0.46 51.44 -20.08
CA SER A 31 0.75 52.02 -20.70
C SER A 31 2.05 51.32 -20.23
N VAL A 32 2.67 50.46 -21.03
CA VAL A 32 3.64 50.79 -22.10
C VAL A 32 4.87 51.55 -21.57
N HIS A 33 5.98 50.82 -21.41
CA HIS A 33 7.31 51.32 -21.71
C HIS A 33 8.17 50.19 -22.26
N GLY A 34 8.58 50.34 -23.52
CA GLY A 34 9.56 49.49 -24.16
C GLY A 34 10.99 49.94 -23.86
N ARG A 35 11.95 49.03 -24.01
CA ARG A 35 13.28 49.38 -24.48
C ARG A 35 13.91 48.22 -25.24
N ARG A 36 14.44 48.57 -26.40
CA ARG A 36 15.08 47.75 -27.42
C ARG A 36 16.58 48.06 -27.36
N GLU A 37 17.37 47.21 -28.03
CA GLU A 37 18.78 47.40 -28.46
C GLU A 37 19.86 46.99 -27.44
N ARG A 38 21.00 46.36 -27.80
CA ARG A 38 21.63 45.95 -29.07
C ARG A 38 22.92 45.16 -28.71
N ARG A 39 23.34 44.22 -29.59
CA ARG A 39 24.71 43.91 -30.10
C ARG A 39 25.86 43.66 -29.09
N ALA A 40 26.93 42.91 -29.36
CA ALA A 40 27.44 42.02 -30.42
C ALA A 40 28.83 41.50 -29.97
N ALA A 41 29.38 40.53 -30.72
CA ALA A 41 30.80 40.10 -30.81
C ALA A 41 31.32 39.29 -29.60
N GLY A 42 31.82 38.06 -29.76
CA GLY A 42 32.99 37.58 -30.53
C GLY A 42 33.81 36.76 -29.50
N ALA A 43 34.58 35.71 -29.76
CA ALA A 43 35.20 35.16 -30.95
C ALA A 43 35.58 33.68 -30.66
N GLU A 44 35.69 32.87 -31.72
CA GLU A 44 36.50 31.64 -31.72
C GLU A 44 38.00 31.99 -31.62
N PRO A 45 38.86 31.02 -31.25
CA PRO A 45 39.59 30.36 -32.33
C PRO A 45 39.74 28.84 -32.17
N THR A 46 39.75 28.21 -33.34
CA THR A 46 40.27 26.90 -33.72
C THR A 46 41.80 26.81 -33.58
N VAL A 47 42.33 25.56 -33.57
CA VAL A 47 43.72 25.07 -33.87
C VAL A 47 44.00 23.92 -32.88
N SER A 48 44.46 22.71 -33.21
CA SER A 48 44.77 22.02 -34.47
C SER A 48 44.90 20.52 -34.18
N ALA A 49 44.66 19.71 -35.19
CA ALA A 49 45.02 18.30 -35.26
C ALA A 49 46.55 18.13 -35.40
N GLU A 50 47.10 17.01 -34.91
CA GLU A 50 47.92 16.07 -35.71
C GLU A 50 48.38 14.82 -34.90
N PRO A 51 48.83 13.75 -35.57
CA PRO A 51 48.57 12.36 -35.19
C PRO A 51 49.83 11.53 -34.81
N GLY A 52 49.61 10.30 -34.32
CA GLY A 52 50.53 9.18 -34.62
C GLY A 52 50.90 8.26 -33.46
N GLN A 53 51.17 7.00 -33.84
CA GLN A 53 51.78 5.87 -33.10
C GLN A 53 50.89 5.11 -32.10
N GLN A 54 50.38 3.90 -32.36
CA GLN A 54 50.95 2.64 -32.91
C GLN A 54 51.91 1.92 -31.94
N ARG A 55 51.38 0.90 -31.23
CA ARG A 55 51.99 -0.36 -30.76
C ARG A 55 50.94 -1.10 -29.91
N THR A 56 50.38 -2.26 -30.31
CA THR A 56 50.92 -3.64 -30.17
C THR A 56 51.51 -3.86 -28.77
N SER A 57 51.21 -4.88 -27.98
CA SER A 57 50.53 -6.16 -28.14
C SER A 57 50.66 -6.85 -26.77
N ASP A 58 49.86 -7.89 -26.57
CA ASP A 58 50.09 -9.01 -25.65
C ASP A 58 49.40 -9.05 -24.28
N GLU A 59 49.02 -10.29 -24.00
CA GLU A 59 48.51 -10.92 -22.77
C GLU A 59 47.00 -10.86 -22.55
N LYS A 60 46.26 -11.77 -23.20
CA LYS A 60 45.96 -13.15 -22.74
C LYS A 60 45.15 -13.19 -21.45
N GLY A 61 43.88 -13.56 -21.63
CA GLY A 61 43.23 -14.53 -20.75
C GLY A 61 42.35 -13.93 -19.67
N HIS A 62 41.10 -13.65 -20.02
CA HIS A 62 39.94 -14.21 -19.30
C HIS A 62 38.71 -14.07 -20.22
N GLU A 63 38.53 -15.06 -21.11
CA GLU A 63 37.19 -15.43 -21.55
C GLU A 63 36.47 -15.98 -20.30
N GLY A 64 35.71 -15.13 -19.64
CA GLY A 64 34.99 -15.50 -18.43
C GLY A 64 34.07 -14.36 -17.99
N ASP A 65 32.78 -14.53 -18.29
CA ASP A 65 31.65 -13.82 -17.67
C ASP A 65 31.18 -12.48 -18.30
N GLU A 66 31.42 -12.28 -19.60
CA GLU A 66 30.51 -11.45 -20.41
C GLU A 66 29.18 -12.19 -20.59
N GLY A 67 28.20 -11.95 -19.71
CA GLY A 67 26.83 -12.35 -20.04
C GLY A 67 25.89 -12.71 -18.91
N ARG A 68 26.23 -12.51 -17.63
CA ARG A 68 25.17 -12.44 -16.60
C ARG A 68 24.48 -11.09 -16.68
N LYS A 69 23.78 -10.86 -17.80
CA LYS A 69 22.62 -9.95 -17.86
C LYS A 69 21.77 -10.32 -16.66
N ARG A 70 21.81 -9.52 -15.60
CA ARG A 70 20.77 -9.53 -14.57
C ARG A 70 19.46 -9.55 -15.33
N PRO A 71 18.56 -10.51 -15.10
CA PRO A 71 17.27 -10.48 -15.75
C PRO A 71 16.65 -9.10 -15.45
N PRO A 72 16.26 -8.32 -16.47
CA PRO A 72 15.52 -7.10 -16.26
C PRO A 72 14.14 -7.54 -15.74
N GLY A 73 14.02 -7.64 -14.42
CA GLY A 73 12.85 -8.27 -13.81
C GLY A 73 12.73 -8.11 -12.29
N ALA A 74 13.82 -7.83 -11.57
CA ALA A 74 13.76 -7.71 -10.10
C ALA A 74 12.97 -6.49 -9.57
N SER A 75 12.51 -5.61 -10.46
CA SER A 75 11.55 -4.53 -10.17
C SER A 75 10.23 -4.67 -10.94
N GLU A 76 9.89 -5.87 -11.44
CA GLU A 76 8.59 -6.20 -12.03
C GLU A 76 7.49 -6.04 -10.98
N ARG A 77 7.07 -4.79 -10.82
CA ARG A 77 5.82 -4.26 -10.27
C ARG A 77 5.05 -5.29 -9.46
N ALA A 78 5.37 -5.33 -8.17
CA ALA A 78 4.67 -6.08 -7.15
C ALA A 78 3.13 -6.05 -7.34
N PRO A 79 2.40 -7.14 -7.01
CA PRO A 79 0.97 -7.32 -7.32
C PRO A 79 0.04 -6.23 -6.77
N TRP A 80 0.56 -5.40 -5.87
CA TRP A 80 -0.12 -4.28 -5.22
C TRP A 80 -0.71 -3.25 -6.19
N GLY A 81 -0.11 -3.03 -7.36
CA GLY A 81 -0.68 -2.12 -8.36
C GLY A 81 -2.05 -2.59 -8.84
N VAL A 82 -2.16 -3.88 -9.17
CA VAL A 82 -3.41 -4.53 -9.61
C VAL A 82 -4.39 -4.61 -8.44
N ALA A 83 -3.91 -4.97 -7.23
CA ALA A 83 -4.75 -5.05 -6.03
C ALA A 83 -5.38 -3.70 -5.65
N ASN A 84 -4.64 -2.60 -5.77
CA ASN A 84 -5.16 -1.25 -5.53
C ASN A 84 -6.29 -0.91 -6.51
N ILE A 85 -6.13 -1.23 -7.79
CA ILE A 85 -7.16 -0.97 -8.81
C ILE A 85 -8.39 -1.84 -8.53
N ALA A 86 -8.20 -3.12 -8.17
CA ALA A 86 -9.29 -4.01 -7.81
C ALA A 86 -10.06 -3.50 -6.59
N LEU A 87 -9.36 -2.99 -5.57
CA LEU A 87 -9.97 -2.40 -4.38
C LEU A 87 -10.80 -1.17 -4.73
N ILE A 88 -10.23 -0.23 -5.49
CA ILE A 88 -10.95 0.98 -5.92
C ILE A 88 -12.18 0.62 -6.74
N ALA A 89 -12.06 -0.34 -7.67
CA ALA A 89 -13.18 -0.83 -8.45
C ALA A 89 -14.28 -1.42 -7.56
N GLY A 90 -13.92 -2.23 -6.57
CA GLY A 90 -14.85 -2.78 -5.59
C GLY A 90 -15.53 -1.70 -4.72
N ILE A 91 -14.80 -0.67 -4.29
CA ILE A 91 -15.38 0.45 -3.52
C ILE A 91 -16.41 1.19 -4.39
N LEU A 92 -16.04 1.52 -5.63
CA LEU A 92 -16.93 2.21 -6.56
C LEU A 92 -18.15 1.33 -6.90
N GLN A 93 -17.98 0.01 -7.00
CA GLN A 93 -19.09 -0.92 -7.19
C GLN A 93 -20.05 -0.88 -6.00
N VAL A 94 -19.54 -0.98 -4.76
CA VAL A 94 -20.36 -0.89 -3.54
C VAL A 94 -21.10 0.45 -3.47
N LEU A 95 -20.43 1.57 -3.78
CA LEU A 95 -21.07 2.89 -3.82
C LEU A 95 -22.16 2.96 -4.88
N ALA A 96 -21.95 2.35 -6.05
CA ALA A 96 -22.95 2.24 -7.10
C ALA A 96 -24.15 1.40 -6.63
N SER A 97 -23.92 0.25 -5.99
CA SER A 97 -24.98 -0.59 -5.41
C SER A 97 -25.78 0.15 -4.34
N ILE A 98 -25.12 0.94 -3.47
CA ILE A 98 -25.80 1.77 -2.47
C ILE A 98 -26.65 2.85 -3.18
N ALA A 99 -26.08 3.56 -4.16
CA ALA A 99 -26.82 4.59 -4.89
C ALA A 99 -28.07 4.03 -5.61
N LEU A 100 -27.96 2.81 -6.16
CA LEU A 100 -29.08 2.09 -6.77
C LEU A 100 -30.11 1.64 -5.73
N GLY A 101 -29.64 1.12 -4.59
CA GLY A 101 -30.52 0.65 -3.51
C GLY A 101 -31.28 1.78 -2.80
N LEU A 102 -30.75 3.00 -2.82
CA LEU A 102 -31.42 4.20 -2.28
C LEU A 102 -32.35 4.88 -3.31
N ALA A 103 -32.36 4.43 -4.57
CA ALA A 103 -33.13 5.10 -5.61
C ALA A 103 -34.60 4.65 -5.60
N ARG A 104 -35.51 5.62 -5.82
CA ARG A 104 -36.94 5.32 -6.06
C ARG A 104 -37.10 4.48 -7.33
N VAL A 105 -38.04 3.54 -7.30
CA VAL A 105 -38.33 2.59 -8.40
C VAL A 105 -38.47 3.29 -9.76
N ASP A 106 -39.18 4.41 -9.84
CA ASP A 106 -39.36 5.15 -11.10
C ASP A 106 -38.05 5.68 -11.69
N ARG A 107 -37.14 6.16 -10.82
CA ARG A 107 -35.83 6.66 -11.24
C ARG A 107 -34.90 5.52 -11.64
N PHE A 108 -34.98 4.39 -10.94
CA PHE A 108 -34.26 3.18 -11.29
C PHE A 108 -34.68 2.66 -12.67
N ALA A 109 -35.99 2.60 -12.94
CA ALA A 109 -36.51 2.19 -14.25
C ALA A 109 -36.06 3.15 -15.37
N ALA A 110 -36.04 4.46 -15.09
CA ALA A 110 -35.51 5.45 -16.02
C ALA A 110 -34.01 5.20 -16.31
N ALA A 111 -33.19 5.00 -15.28
CA ALA A 111 -31.76 4.70 -15.43
C ALA A 111 -31.50 3.40 -16.21
N ALA A 112 -32.30 2.35 -15.97
CA ALA A 112 -32.21 1.08 -16.68
C ALA A 112 -32.60 1.20 -18.17
N SER A 113 -33.45 2.18 -18.51
CA SER A 113 -33.83 2.46 -19.90
C SER A 113 -32.78 3.26 -20.69
N GLU A 114 -31.78 3.82 -20.01
CA GLU A 114 -30.70 4.56 -20.66
C GLU A 114 -29.77 3.61 -21.43
N SER A 115 -29.30 4.06 -22.60
CA SER A 115 -28.42 3.24 -23.45
C SER A 115 -27.05 2.99 -22.80
N PRO A 116 -26.59 1.73 -22.68
CA PRO A 116 -25.29 1.40 -22.09
C PRO A 116 -24.11 1.96 -22.89
N GLN A 117 -24.30 2.31 -24.17
CA GLN A 117 -23.24 2.79 -25.05
C GLN A 117 -22.60 4.09 -24.55
N ILE A 118 -23.40 5.02 -24.03
CA ILE A 118 -22.91 6.31 -23.52
C ILE A 118 -22.04 6.09 -22.29
N TYR A 119 -22.40 5.12 -21.45
CA TYR A 119 -21.67 4.74 -20.25
C TYR A 119 -20.37 4.00 -20.56
N MET A 120 -20.38 3.13 -21.56
CA MET A 120 -19.15 2.50 -22.07
C MET A 120 -18.19 3.52 -22.67
N LEU A 121 -18.70 4.50 -23.41
CA LEU A 121 -17.90 5.62 -23.90
C LEU A 121 -17.32 6.45 -22.75
N ALA A 122 -18.13 6.77 -21.74
CA ALA A 122 -17.68 7.48 -20.55
C ALA A 122 -16.56 6.71 -19.83
N ALA A 123 -16.72 5.41 -19.61
CA ALA A 123 -15.70 4.54 -19.01
C ALA A 123 -14.42 4.49 -19.84
N ALA A 124 -14.53 4.37 -21.17
CA ALA A 124 -13.39 4.39 -22.08
C ALA A 124 -12.63 5.73 -22.02
N LEU A 125 -13.34 6.86 -22.01
CA LEU A 125 -12.74 8.19 -21.91
C LEU A 125 -12.10 8.43 -20.53
N ILE A 126 -12.72 7.97 -19.44
CA ILE A 126 -12.10 8.01 -18.09
C ILE A 126 -10.80 7.21 -18.10
N THR A 127 -10.83 5.99 -18.64
CA THR A 127 -9.66 5.11 -18.74
C THR A 127 -8.55 5.74 -19.57
N ALA A 128 -8.89 6.32 -20.72
CA ALA A 128 -7.95 7.04 -21.57
C ALA A 128 -7.33 8.25 -20.86
N GLY A 129 -8.12 8.99 -20.07
CA GLY A 129 -7.64 10.10 -19.26
C GLY A 129 -6.64 9.66 -18.19
N VAL A 130 -7.00 8.65 -17.40
CA VAL A 130 -6.12 8.08 -16.36
C VAL A 130 -4.83 7.56 -16.99
N PHE A 131 -4.92 6.84 -18.11
CA PHE A 131 -3.76 6.34 -18.84
C PHE A 131 -2.88 7.47 -19.37
N SER A 132 -3.48 8.53 -19.90
CA SER A 132 -2.75 9.71 -20.39
C SER A 132 -2.00 10.41 -19.25
N ILE A 133 -2.65 10.63 -18.11
CA ILE A 133 -2.02 11.20 -16.90
C ILE A 133 -0.85 10.33 -16.43
N TRP A 134 -1.05 9.01 -16.41
CA TRP A 134 -0.02 8.05 -16.03
C TRP A 134 1.19 8.08 -16.97
N LEU A 135 0.96 8.22 -18.29
CA LEU A 135 2.02 8.27 -19.30
C LEU A 135 2.89 9.53 -19.16
N VAL A 136 2.29 10.65 -18.74
CA VAL A 136 3.01 11.92 -18.54
C VAL A 136 3.42 12.18 -17.09
N ARG A 137 3.34 11.19 -16.20
CA ARG A 137 3.59 11.37 -14.75
C ARG A 137 4.98 11.93 -14.41
N GLU A 138 5.97 11.71 -15.28
CA GLU A 138 7.33 12.25 -15.15
C GLU A 138 7.39 13.77 -15.41
N ARG A 139 6.31 14.35 -15.94
CA ARG A 139 6.15 15.79 -16.19
C ARG A 139 4.99 16.30 -15.32
N PRO A 140 5.25 16.61 -14.03
CA PRO A 140 4.19 16.85 -13.03
C PRO A 140 3.23 17.98 -13.42
N LEU A 141 3.73 19.06 -14.04
CA LEU A 141 2.90 20.16 -14.51
C LEU A 141 1.88 19.71 -15.58
N ILE A 142 2.29 18.84 -16.50
CA ILE A 142 1.41 18.32 -17.56
C ILE A 142 0.42 17.32 -16.97
N ALA A 143 0.88 16.45 -16.07
CA ALA A 143 0.02 15.49 -15.37
C ALA A 143 -1.07 16.19 -14.56
N VAL A 144 -0.73 17.24 -13.81
CA VAL A 144 -1.68 18.06 -13.05
C VAL A 144 -2.64 18.80 -13.97
N ALA A 145 -2.15 19.40 -15.06
CA ALA A 145 -3.00 20.07 -16.03
C ALA A 145 -4.01 19.10 -16.66
N LEU A 146 -3.58 17.90 -17.07
CA LEU A 146 -4.48 16.86 -17.58
C LEU A 146 -5.45 16.37 -16.50
N ALA A 147 -5.00 16.18 -15.27
CA ALA A 147 -5.85 15.76 -14.15
C ALA A 147 -6.95 16.78 -13.81
N LEU A 148 -6.74 18.07 -14.09
CA LEU A 148 -7.75 19.12 -13.92
C LEU A 148 -8.64 19.27 -15.15
N ILE A 149 -8.06 19.31 -16.35
CA ILE A 149 -8.79 19.59 -17.59
C ILE A 149 -9.66 18.40 -18.01
N TRP A 150 -9.15 17.17 -17.87
CA TRP A 150 -9.83 15.98 -18.37
C TRP A 150 -11.17 15.71 -17.67
N PRO A 151 -11.27 15.73 -16.32
CA PRO A 151 -12.55 15.54 -15.63
C PRO A 151 -13.55 16.66 -15.96
N VAL A 152 -13.09 17.91 -16.10
CA VAL A 152 -13.94 19.04 -16.48
C VAL A 152 -14.47 18.86 -17.91
N GLY A 153 -13.63 18.46 -18.84
CA GLY A 153 -14.03 18.19 -20.23
C GLY A 153 -15.03 17.02 -20.33
N LEU A 154 -14.77 15.94 -19.59
CA LEU A 154 -15.70 14.81 -19.45
C LEU A 154 -17.05 15.25 -18.88
N TRP A 155 -17.03 15.98 -17.78
CA TRP A 155 -18.24 16.49 -17.15
C TRP A 155 -19.04 17.38 -18.11
N LEU A 156 -18.40 18.36 -18.73
CA LEU A 156 -19.06 19.26 -19.68
C LEU A 156 -19.63 18.50 -20.88
N GLY A 157 -18.91 17.51 -21.41
CA GLY A 157 -19.37 16.71 -22.55
C GLY A 157 -20.48 15.69 -22.23
N LEU A 158 -20.53 15.18 -21.00
CA LEU A 158 -21.41 14.07 -20.62
C LEU A 158 -22.58 14.48 -19.70
N HIS A 159 -22.52 15.61 -18.98
CA HIS A 159 -23.52 15.95 -17.95
C HIS A 159 -24.96 16.05 -18.47
N GLN A 160 -25.17 16.35 -19.75
CA GLN A 160 -26.51 16.41 -20.37
C GLN A 160 -27.03 15.05 -20.83
N ARG A 161 -26.15 14.04 -20.90
CA ARG A 161 -26.42 12.73 -21.51
C ARG A 161 -26.26 11.57 -20.53
N VAL A 162 -25.78 11.84 -19.33
CA VAL A 162 -25.48 10.86 -18.29
C VAL A 162 -26.15 11.29 -17.01
N THR A 163 -27.02 10.44 -16.47
CA THR A 163 -27.49 10.59 -15.09
C THR A 163 -26.54 9.89 -14.12
N ILE A 164 -26.43 10.40 -12.88
CA ILE A 164 -25.65 9.74 -11.81
C ILE A 164 -26.18 8.33 -11.56
N LEU A 165 -27.49 8.15 -11.64
CA LEU A 165 -28.12 6.85 -11.39
C LEU A 165 -27.89 5.86 -12.53
N GLY A 166 -27.93 6.31 -13.79
CA GLY A 166 -27.52 5.46 -14.92
C GLY A 166 -26.01 5.15 -14.88
N LEU A 167 -25.17 6.06 -14.37
CA LEU A 167 -23.74 5.79 -14.15
C LEU A 167 -23.55 4.71 -13.09
N ALA A 168 -24.33 4.75 -12.01
CA ALA A 168 -24.34 3.69 -11.00
C ALA A 168 -24.86 2.37 -11.59
N TYR A 169 -25.96 2.39 -12.35
CA TYR A 169 -26.57 1.18 -12.94
C TYR A 169 -25.61 0.44 -13.87
N HIS A 170 -25.08 1.14 -14.88
CA HIS A 170 -24.18 0.53 -15.85
C HIS A 170 -22.76 0.37 -15.30
N GLY A 171 -22.34 1.27 -14.41
CA GLY A 171 -21.03 1.25 -13.77
C GLY A 171 -20.89 0.10 -12.78
N GLU A 172 -21.91 -0.23 -11.99
CA GLU A 172 -21.90 -1.41 -11.10
C GLU A 172 -21.58 -2.67 -11.89
N PHE A 173 -22.29 -2.89 -13.01
CA PHE A 173 -22.08 -4.04 -13.88
C PHE A 173 -20.66 -4.09 -14.45
N VAL A 174 -20.14 -2.97 -14.97
CA VAL A 174 -18.78 -2.89 -15.53
C VAL A 174 -17.73 -3.14 -14.46
N LEU A 175 -17.88 -2.50 -13.29
CA LEU A 175 -16.94 -2.62 -12.18
C LEU A 175 -16.92 -4.03 -11.61
N HIS A 176 -18.08 -4.68 -11.49
CA HIS A 176 -18.23 -6.07 -11.05
C HIS A 176 -17.37 -7.03 -11.89
N HIS A 177 -17.47 -6.94 -13.22
CA HIS A 177 -16.70 -7.82 -14.12
C HIS A 177 -15.22 -7.43 -14.14
N PHE A 178 -14.93 -6.14 -14.05
CA PHE A 178 -13.56 -5.65 -14.04
C PHE A 178 -12.81 -6.09 -12.77
N SER A 179 -13.41 -5.97 -11.59
CA SER A 179 -12.83 -6.49 -10.34
C SER A 179 -12.67 -8.01 -10.39
N ALA A 180 -13.63 -8.75 -10.95
CA ALA A 180 -13.50 -10.19 -11.16
C ALA A 180 -12.27 -10.54 -12.01
N LEU A 181 -12.05 -9.81 -13.12
CA LEU A 181 -10.88 -10.01 -13.97
C LEU A 181 -9.56 -9.69 -13.24
N LEU A 182 -9.50 -8.58 -12.51
CA LEU A 182 -8.29 -8.20 -11.76
C LEU A 182 -7.99 -9.20 -10.65
N CYS A 183 -9.02 -9.68 -9.93
CA CYS A 183 -8.87 -10.73 -8.94
C CYS A 183 -8.46 -12.06 -9.59
N LEU A 184 -8.95 -12.40 -10.78
CA LEU A 184 -8.48 -13.59 -11.51
C LEU A 184 -6.98 -13.47 -11.83
N VAL A 185 -6.53 -12.31 -12.33
CA VAL A 185 -5.12 -12.07 -12.59
C VAL A 185 -4.31 -12.29 -11.32
N LEU A 186 -4.71 -11.70 -10.20
CA LEU A 186 -4.02 -11.85 -8.91
C LEU A 186 -4.04 -13.30 -8.38
N ALA A 187 -5.16 -14.00 -8.51
CA ALA A 187 -5.32 -15.41 -8.12
C ALA A 187 -4.41 -16.34 -8.94
N VAL A 188 -3.98 -15.91 -10.12
CA VAL A 188 -3.03 -16.64 -10.96
C VAL A 188 -1.59 -16.20 -10.68
N THR A 189 -1.32 -14.90 -10.71
CA THR A 189 0.06 -14.38 -10.63
C THR A 189 0.69 -14.65 -9.27
N LEU A 190 -0.07 -14.52 -8.18
CA LEU A 190 0.47 -14.62 -6.83
C LEU A 190 0.86 -16.06 -6.44
N PRO A 191 0.01 -17.10 -6.62
CA PRO A 191 0.43 -18.46 -6.34
C PRO A 191 1.53 -18.95 -7.29
N LEU A 192 1.55 -18.47 -8.54
CA LEU A 192 2.64 -18.78 -9.48
C LEU A 192 3.96 -18.12 -9.08
N SER A 193 3.94 -16.90 -8.54
CA SER A 193 5.16 -16.29 -8.00
C SER A 193 5.68 -17.07 -6.81
N TRP A 194 4.81 -17.53 -5.90
CA TRP A 194 5.21 -18.41 -4.80
C TRP A 194 5.80 -19.74 -5.28
N ALA A 195 5.18 -20.37 -6.28
CA ALA A 195 5.67 -21.63 -6.84
C ALA A 195 7.09 -21.49 -7.44
N ARG A 196 7.44 -20.29 -7.93
CA ARG A 196 8.75 -19.97 -8.51
C ARG A 196 9.78 -19.54 -7.48
N ASP A 197 9.37 -19.03 -6.32
CA ASP A 197 10.29 -18.51 -5.30
C ASP A 197 10.97 -19.63 -4.50
N PRO A 198 12.29 -19.87 -4.69
CA PRO A 198 12.99 -20.94 -3.98
C PRO A 198 13.00 -20.78 -2.46
N ARG A 199 12.89 -19.54 -1.96
CA ARG A 199 12.95 -19.21 -0.53
C ARG A 199 11.78 -19.81 0.25
N LEU A 200 10.65 -20.05 -0.41
CA LEU A 200 9.43 -20.62 0.17
C LEU A 200 9.47 -22.16 0.34
N GLY A 201 10.60 -22.81 0.03
CA GLY A 201 10.82 -24.24 0.27
C GLY A 201 10.20 -25.18 -0.76
N ARG A 202 10.17 -26.49 -0.45
CA ARG A 202 9.72 -27.54 -1.38
C ARG A 202 8.19 -27.60 -1.56
N LEU A 203 7.43 -27.21 -0.52
CA LEU A 203 5.96 -27.23 -0.54
C LEU A 203 5.34 -25.97 -1.19
N ARG A 204 6.17 -25.07 -1.74
CA ARG A 204 5.73 -23.83 -2.38
C ARG A 204 4.73 -23.94 -3.53
N PRO A 205 4.65 -25.01 -4.36
CA PRO A 205 3.64 -25.08 -5.42
C PRO A 205 2.27 -25.52 -4.89
N LEU A 206 2.17 -25.98 -3.65
CA LEU A 206 0.95 -26.59 -3.11
C LEU A 206 -0.22 -25.61 -3.04
N PRO A 207 -0.06 -24.33 -2.60
CA PRO A 207 -1.12 -23.33 -2.71
C PRO A 207 -1.60 -23.09 -4.14
N ALA A 208 -0.68 -23.08 -5.11
CA ALA A 208 -1.02 -22.86 -6.52
C ALA A 208 -1.87 -24.00 -7.09
N ALA A 209 -1.62 -25.25 -6.64
CA ALA A 209 -2.41 -26.41 -7.03
C ALA A 209 -3.89 -26.32 -6.64
N LEU A 210 -4.24 -25.49 -5.64
CA LEU A 210 -5.62 -25.22 -5.23
C LEU A 210 -6.16 -23.89 -5.79
N ALA A 211 -5.36 -22.82 -5.70
CA ALA A 211 -5.80 -21.49 -6.10
C ALA A 211 -6.09 -21.39 -7.61
N LEU A 212 -5.26 -21.99 -8.47
CA LEU A 212 -5.43 -21.94 -9.92
C LEU A 212 -6.71 -22.63 -10.41
N PRO A 213 -6.98 -23.91 -10.07
CA PRO A 213 -8.24 -24.54 -10.46
C PRO A 213 -9.44 -23.86 -9.78
N GLY A 214 -9.31 -23.41 -8.53
CA GLY A 214 -10.36 -22.67 -7.84
C GLY A 214 -10.76 -21.39 -8.58
N ALA A 215 -9.79 -20.58 -8.96
CA ALA A 215 -10.01 -19.35 -9.74
C ALA A 215 -10.58 -19.63 -11.13
N ALA A 216 -10.10 -20.68 -11.81
CA ALA A 216 -10.61 -21.09 -13.12
C ALA A 216 -12.08 -21.54 -13.07
N LEU A 217 -12.48 -22.31 -12.05
CA LEU A 217 -13.88 -22.72 -11.87
C LEU A 217 -14.76 -21.53 -11.49
N LEU A 218 -14.29 -20.63 -10.62
CA LEU A 218 -15.04 -19.44 -10.23
C LEU A 218 -15.28 -18.49 -11.41
N ILE A 219 -14.27 -18.24 -12.24
CA ILE A 219 -14.47 -17.41 -13.44
C ILE A 219 -15.36 -18.13 -14.47
N GLY A 220 -15.23 -19.45 -14.62
CA GLY A 220 -16.12 -20.24 -15.47
C GLY A 220 -17.59 -20.11 -15.03
N ALA A 221 -17.85 -20.25 -13.73
CA ALA A 221 -19.18 -20.08 -13.14
C ALA A 221 -19.68 -18.62 -13.25
N HIS A 222 -18.78 -17.64 -13.14
CA HIS A 222 -19.11 -16.23 -13.32
C HIS A 222 -19.52 -15.89 -14.76
N LEU A 223 -18.89 -16.51 -15.75
CA LEU A 223 -19.17 -16.28 -17.18
C LEU A 223 -20.31 -17.14 -17.73
N ALA A 224 -20.71 -18.21 -17.03
CA ALA A 224 -21.77 -19.11 -17.47
C ALA A 224 -23.12 -18.42 -17.79
N PRO A 225 -23.59 -17.42 -17.02
CA PRO A 225 -24.81 -16.67 -17.36
C PRO A 225 -24.73 -15.91 -18.69
N LEU A 226 -23.51 -15.59 -19.15
CA LEU A 226 -23.27 -14.95 -20.44
C LEU A 226 -23.33 -15.95 -21.62
N HIS A 227 -23.73 -17.20 -21.37
CA HIS A 227 -23.76 -18.30 -22.34
C HIS A 227 -22.40 -18.54 -23.00
N MET A 228 -21.31 -18.19 -22.31
CA MET A 228 -19.94 -18.44 -22.74
C MET A 228 -19.44 -19.76 -22.14
N GLY A 229 -19.28 -20.78 -22.98
CA GLY A 229 -18.72 -22.07 -22.58
C GLY A 229 -19.76 -23.18 -22.37
N PRO A 230 -19.33 -24.35 -21.89
CA PRO A 230 -20.21 -25.50 -21.73
C PRO A 230 -21.22 -25.32 -20.59
N PRO A 231 -22.45 -25.86 -20.73
CA PRO A 231 -23.58 -25.57 -19.82
C PRO A 231 -23.34 -26.02 -18.37
N TRP A 232 -22.49 -27.03 -18.15
CA TRP A 232 -22.16 -27.51 -16.82
C TRP A 232 -21.43 -26.46 -15.97
N LEU A 233 -20.79 -25.45 -16.57
CA LEU A 233 -20.18 -24.33 -15.83
C LEU A 233 -21.21 -23.50 -15.07
N GLY A 234 -22.48 -23.50 -15.51
CA GLY A 234 -23.57 -22.81 -14.83
C GLY A 234 -24.14 -23.58 -13.63
N GLU A 235 -23.68 -24.80 -13.38
CA GLU A 235 -24.18 -25.60 -12.27
C GLU A 235 -23.61 -25.10 -10.93
N ARG A 236 -24.48 -25.00 -9.91
CA ARG A 236 -24.13 -24.41 -8.60
C ARG A 236 -22.90 -25.06 -7.94
N TRP A 237 -22.73 -26.37 -8.11
CA TRP A 237 -21.61 -27.10 -7.51
C TRP A 237 -20.24 -26.67 -8.07
N VAL A 238 -20.19 -26.15 -9.30
CA VAL A 238 -18.93 -25.64 -9.91
C VAL A 238 -18.43 -24.43 -9.13
N ALA A 239 -19.32 -23.48 -8.82
CA ALA A 239 -19.00 -22.32 -8.00
C ALA A 239 -18.60 -22.74 -6.57
N SER A 240 -19.33 -23.68 -5.96
CA SER A 240 -19.00 -24.21 -4.63
C SER A 240 -17.64 -24.89 -4.60
N LEU A 241 -17.31 -25.71 -5.59
CA LEU A 241 -16.03 -26.39 -5.70
C LEU A 241 -14.90 -25.38 -5.95
N GLY A 242 -15.11 -24.43 -6.87
CA GLY A 242 -14.15 -23.36 -7.12
C GLY A 242 -13.87 -22.53 -5.87
N GLY A 243 -14.91 -22.18 -5.13
CA GLY A 243 -14.81 -21.49 -3.84
C GLY A 243 -14.10 -22.31 -2.78
N ALA A 244 -14.40 -23.61 -2.66
CA ALA A 244 -13.71 -24.51 -1.73
C ALA A 244 -12.21 -24.59 -2.02
N LEU A 245 -11.83 -24.75 -3.29
CA LEU A 245 -10.43 -24.84 -3.69
C LEU A 245 -9.69 -23.52 -3.45
N LEU A 246 -10.26 -22.38 -3.87
CA LEU A 246 -9.61 -21.09 -3.69
C LEU A 246 -9.53 -20.68 -2.22
N LEU A 247 -10.62 -20.76 -1.46
CA LEU A 247 -10.60 -20.44 -0.03
C LEU A 247 -9.75 -21.45 0.77
N GLY A 248 -9.71 -22.71 0.35
CA GLY A 248 -8.84 -23.74 0.94
C GLY A 248 -7.35 -23.50 0.70
N SER A 249 -6.99 -22.78 -0.37
CA SER A 249 -5.60 -22.38 -0.62
C SER A 249 -5.05 -21.44 0.46
N TRP A 250 -5.91 -20.70 1.17
CA TRP A 250 -5.51 -19.79 2.24
C TRP A 250 -4.95 -20.52 3.48
N PRO A 251 -5.69 -21.37 4.21
CA PRO A 251 -5.14 -22.13 5.34
C PRO A 251 -3.99 -23.04 4.91
N LEU A 252 -4.00 -23.51 3.65
CA LEU A 252 -2.88 -24.29 3.14
C LEU A 252 -1.61 -23.46 2.99
N SER A 253 -1.70 -22.26 2.41
CA SER A 253 -0.58 -21.31 2.33
C SER A 253 -0.05 -20.97 3.72
N MET A 254 -0.95 -20.81 4.69
CA MET A 254 -0.58 -20.61 6.09
C MET A 254 0.23 -21.78 6.63
N ALA A 255 -0.26 -23.01 6.46
CA ALA A 255 0.42 -24.20 6.92
C ALA A 255 1.79 -24.39 6.23
N THR A 256 1.88 -24.16 4.91
CA THR A 256 3.12 -24.35 4.14
C THR A 256 4.18 -23.30 4.44
N PHE A 257 3.76 -22.07 4.75
CA PHE A 257 4.68 -20.94 4.93
C PHE A 257 4.79 -20.46 6.38
N TRP A 258 4.17 -21.15 7.34
CA TRP A 258 4.06 -20.70 8.74
C TRP A 258 5.38 -20.24 9.35
N THR A 259 6.45 -21.01 9.14
CA THR A 259 7.78 -20.72 9.70
C THR A 259 8.45 -19.52 9.04
N ARG A 260 8.11 -19.22 7.78
CA ARG A 260 8.68 -18.14 6.97
C ARG A 260 7.97 -16.81 7.13
N MET A 261 6.75 -16.80 7.65
CA MET A 261 5.99 -15.56 7.78
C MET A 261 6.69 -14.60 8.76
N ALA A 262 6.78 -13.31 8.51
CA ALA A 262 7.37 -12.34 9.43
C ALA A 262 6.49 -11.10 9.54
N PRO A 263 6.45 -10.43 10.71
CA PRO A 263 7.00 -10.86 12.01
C PRO A 263 6.14 -11.94 12.71
N PRO A 264 6.71 -12.75 13.62
CA PRO A 264 6.01 -13.88 14.28
C PRO A 264 4.75 -13.45 15.05
N GLN A 265 4.78 -12.26 15.65
CA GLN A 265 3.65 -11.69 16.39
C GLN A 265 2.42 -11.47 15.49
N ARG A 266 2.62 -11.17 14.19
CA ARG A 266 1.55 -10.89 13.23
C ARG A 266 1.04 -12.12 12.50
N ARG A 267 1.72 -13.27 12.58
CA ARG A 267 1.29 -14.54 11.95
C ARG A 267 -0.12 -14.95 12.39
N TRP A 268 -0.46 -14.67 13.65
CA TRP A 268 -1.76 -14.97 14.25
C TRP A 268 -2.93 -14.17 13.68
N ILE A 269 -2.67 -13.10 12.91
CA ILE A 269 -3.74 -12.38 12.23
C ILE A 269 -4.35 -13.23 11.12
N ALA A 270 -3.55 -14.03 10.41
CA ALA A 270 -4.05 -14.88 9.33
C ALA A 270 -5.11 -15.91 9.78
N PRO A 271 -4.91 -16.72 10.85
CA PRO A 271 -5.95 -17.62 11.34
C PRO A 271 -7.15 -16.87 11.95
N LEU A 272 -6.91 -15.69 12.54
CA LEU A 272 -7.98 -14.86 13.10
C LEU A 272 -8.95 -14.34 12.02
N LEU A 273 -8.41 -13.94 10.87
CA LEU A 273 -9.20 -13.51 9.71
C LEU A 273 -9.98 -14.66 9.08
N LEU A 274 -9.50 -15.91 9.23
CA LEU A 274 -10.17 -17.11 8.75
C LEU A 274 -11.37 -17.50 9.64
N LEU A 275 -11.40 -17.06 10.91
CA LEU A 275 -12.43 -17.42 11.89
C LEU A 275 -13.87 -17.14 11.39
N PRO A 276 -14.25 -15.95 10.91
CA PRO A 276 -15.63 -15.70 10.46
C PRO A 276 -16.02 -16.57 9.26
N VAL A 277 -15.08 -16.89 8.37
CA VAL A 277 -15.29 -17.76 7.21
C VAL A 277 -15.54 -19.20 7.67
N LEU A 278 -14.72 -19.72 8.59
CA LEU A 278 -14.91 -21.07 9.14
C LEU A 278 -16.20 -21.18 9.95
N THR A 279 -16.50 -20.19 10.79
CA THR A 279 -17.75 -20.14 11.54
C THR A 279 -18.94 -20.14 10.58
N ARG A 280 -18.90 -19.35 9.50
CA ARG A 280 -19.93 -19.38 8.47
C ARG A 280 -20.09 -20.77 7.85
N LEU A 281 -19.00 -21.37 7.37
CA LEU A 281 -19.02 -22.70 6.73
C LEU A 281 -19.54 -23.78 7.68
N ALA A 282 -19.21 -23.69 8.98
CA ALA A 282 -19.68 -24.62 9.99
C ALA A 282 -21.20 -24.46 10.25
N LEU A 283 -21.72 -23.24 10.26
CA LEU A 283 -23.12 -22.96 10.60
C LEU A 283 -24.09 -23.10 9.41
N ALA A 284 -23.66 -22.74 8.19
CA ALA A 284 -24.48 -22.83 6.97
C ALA A 284 -24.16 -24.04 6.10
N GLY A 285 -23.11 -24.82 6.45
CA GLY A 285 -22.70 -26.01 5.70
C GLY A 285 -22.02 -25.71 4.37
N PRO A 286 -21.84 -26.72 3.50
CA PRO A 286 -21.13 -26.56 2.22
C PRO A 286 -21.88 -25.65 1.24
N GLU A 287 -23.20 -25.53 1.38
CA GLU A 287 -24.03 -24.63 0.56
C GLU A 287 -23.70 -23.15 0.80
N ALA A 288 -23.04 -22.82 1.91
CA ALA A 288 -22.56 -21.47 2.19
C ALA A 288 -21.60 -20.96 1.11
N LEU A 289 -20.82 -21.85 0.47
CA LEU A 289 -19.91 -21.53 -0.63
C LEU A 289 -20.65 -21.16 -1.93
N SER A 290 -21.91 -21.56 -2.05
CA SER A 290 -22.83 -21.13 -3.13
C SER A 290 -23.74 -19.97 -2.71
N GLY A 291 -23.44 -19.31 -1.60
CA GLY A 291 -24.18 -18.14 -1.13
C GLY A 291 -25.34 -18.41 -0.17
N ALA A 292 -25.50 -19.64 0.33
CA ALA A 292 -26.51 -19.92 1.35
C ALA A 292 -26.24 -19.10 2.62
N LEU A 293 -27.28 -18.48 3.16
CA LEU A 293 -27.20 -17.62 4.35
C LEU A 293 -27.25 -18.43 5.64
N VAL A 294 -26.64 -17.91 6.70
CA VAL A 294 -26.72 -18.54 8.03
C VAL A 294 -28.15 -18.45 8.57
N PRO A 295 -28.71 -19.56 9.10
CA PRO A 295 -30.04 -19.55 9.70
C PRO A 295 -30.16 -18.54 10.86
N PRO A 296 -31.32 -17.87 11.05
CA PRO A 296 -31.49 -16.82 12.06
C PRO A 296 -31.09 -17.23 13.49
N ALA A 297 -31.35 -18.48 13.88
CA ALA A 297 -31.01 -19.00 15.21
C ALA A 297 -29.50 -19.04 15.49
N LEU A 298 -28.67 -19.08 14.43
CA LEU A 298 -27.21 -19.22 14.53
C LEU A 298 -26.46 -17.90 14.25
N VAL A 299 -27.17 -16.84 13.83
CA VAL A 299 -26.60 -15.51 13.58
C VAL A 299 -25.77 -14.95 14.74
N PRO A 300 -26.16 -15.10 16.03
CA PRO A 300 -25.35 -14.57 17.14
C PRO A 300 -23.92 -15.12 17.17
N TRP A 301 -23.72 -16.39 16.77
CA TRP A 301 -22.41 -17.03 16.75
C TRP A 301 -21.51 -16.47 15.65
N LEU A 302 -22.06 -16.23 14.46
CA LEU A 302 -21.33 -15.58 13.37
C LEU A 302 -21.02 -14.11 13.72
N GLY A 303 -22.00 -13.38 14.29
CA GLY A 303 -21.80 -12.02 14.77
C GLY A 303 -20.68 -11.93 15.81
N ALA A 304 -20.65 -12.84 16.78
CA ALA A 304 -19.58 -12.91 17.77
C ALA A 304 -18.20 -13.18 17.13
N ALA A 305 -18.12 -14.09 16.16
CA ALA A 305 -16.88 -14.34 15.42
C ALA A 305 -16.39 -13.08 14.68
N ILE A 306 -17.28 -12.34 14.02
CA ILE A 306 -16.95 -11.08 13.34
C ILE A 306 -16.41 -10.05 14.35
N VAL A 307 -17.11 -9.85 15.47
CA VAL A 307 -16.72 -8.87 16.50
C VAL A 307 -15.37 -9.23 17.11
N VAL A 308 -15.17 -10.48 17.52
CA VAL A 308 -13.91 -10.95 18.13
C VAL A 308 -12.75 -10.83 17.14
N SER A 309 -12.95 -11.24 15.88
CA SER A 309 -11.93 -11.10 14.83
C SER A 309 -11.61 -9.63 14.57
N ALA A 310 -12.59 -8.74 14.49
CA ALA A 310 -12.38 -7.31 14.24
C ALA A 310 -11.62 -6.63 15.39
N MET A 311 -12.01 -6.86 16.64
CA MET A 311 -11.33 -6.32 17.82
C MET A 311 -9.89 -6.81 17.90
N THR A 312 -9.69 -8.12 17.75
CA THR A 312 -8.36 -8.74 17.85
C THR A 312 -7.48 -8.31 16.68
N LEU A 313 -8.04 -8.13 15.48
CA LEU A 313 -7.34 -7.62 14.31
C LEU A 313 -6.78 -6.23 14.58
N LEU A 314 -7.59 -5.31 15.12
CA LEU A 314 -7.13 -3.96 15.45
C LEU A 314 -5.97 -3.99 16.48
N VAL A 315 -6.10 -4.83 17.51
CA VAL A 315 -5.10 -4.98 18.59
C VAL A 315 -3.79 -5.60 18.11
N LEU A 316 -3.83 -6.54 17.17
CA LEU A 316 -2.65 -7.21 16.62
C LEU A 316 -1.99 -6.42 15.49
N LEU A 317 -2.79 -5.76 14.64
CA LEU A 317 -2.27 -4.99 13.51
C LEU A 317 -1.54 -3.73 14.01
N ARG A 318 -2.11 -3.04 15.01
CA ARG A 318 -1.61 -1.77 15.59
C ARG A 318 -1.10 -0.81 14.52
N PRO A 319 -1.99 -0.35 13.61
CA PRO A 319 -1.58 0.54 12.54
C PRO A 319 -0.90 1.79 13.11
N ARG A 320 0.35 2.03 12.69
CA ARG A 320 1.12 3.19 13.15
C ARG A 320 0.67 4.44 12.42
N LEU A 321 -0.15 5.23 13.09
CA LEU A 321 -0.60 6.54 12.64
C LEU A 321 -0.28 7.59 13.69
N GLU A 322 -0.09 8.83 13.26
CA GLU A 322 -0.07 9.96 14.20
C GLU A 322 -1.41 10.01 14.95
N LEU A 323 -1.36 10.32 16.25
CA LEU A 323 -2.53 10.26 17.13
C LEU A 323 -3.73 11.03 16.55
N TRP A 324 -3.50 12.22 15.98
CA TRP A 324 -4.58 13.01 15.40
C TRP A 324 -5.19 12.35 14.15
N VAL A 325 -4.39 11.69 13.31
CA VAL A 325 -4.90 10.94 12.15
C VAL A 325 -5.74 9.76 12.62
N MET A 326 -5.27 9.04 13.65
CA MET A 326 -6.01 7.94 14.26
C MET A 326 -7.35 8.41 14.85
N VAL A 327 -7.36 9.58 15.50
CA VAL A 327 -8.60 10.20 16.01
C VAL A 327 -9.55 10.56 14.87
N VAL A 328 -9.05 11.18 13.80
CA VAL A 328 -9.88 11.53 12.62
C VAL A 328 -10.46 10.27 11.97
N VAL A 329 -9.65 9.24 11.75
CA VAL A 329 -10.12 7.94 11.22
C VAL A 329 -11.15 7.32 12.15
N GLY A 330 -10.89 7.30 13.46
CA GLY A 330 -11.82 6.80 14.46
C GLY A 330 -13.16 7.53 14.45
N VAL A 331 -13.16 8.86 14.37
CA VAL A 331 -14.39 9.67 14.28
C VAL A 331 -15.15 9.39 12.99
N LEU A 332 -14.46 9.30 11.84
CA LEU A 332 -15.09 8.99 10.56
C LEU A 332 -15.73 7.59 10.57
N CYS A 333 -15.02 6.59 11.08
CA CYS A 333 -15.55 5.24 11.23
C CYS A 333 -16.73 5.19 12.22
N LEU A 334 -16.67 5.95 13.32
CA LEU A 334 -17.77 6.06 14.27
C LEU A 334 -19.01 6.68 13.61
N ILE A 335 -18.85 7.80 12.90
CA ILE A 335 -19.95 8.44 12.16
C ILE A 335 -20.54 7.45 11.15
N THR A 336 -19.70 6.72 10.42
CA THR A 336 -20.14 5.75 9.41
C THR A 336 -20.93 4.61 10.06
N SER A 337 -20.44 4.04 11.17
CA SER A 337 -21.16 3.02 11.93
C SER A 337 -22.45 3.58 12.55
N THR A 338 -22.46 4.78 13.11
CA THR A 338 -23.69 5.39 13.64
C THR A 338 -24.72 5.63 12.54
N LEU A 339 -24.32 6.18 11.39
CA LEU A 339 -25.21 6.34 10.24
C LEU A 339 -25.77 5.00 9.79
N PHE A 340 -24.91 3.98 9.74
CA PHE A 340 -25.33 2.63 9.37
C PHE A 340 -26.36 2.06 10.35
N TYR A 341 -26.19 2.30 11.66
CA TYR A 341 -27.16 1.90 12.69
C TYR A 341 -28.48 2.68 12.56
N LEU A 342 -28.41 3.98 12.33
CA LEU A 342 -29.60 4.81 12.13
C LEU A 342 -30.39 4.40 10.88
N PHE A 343 -29.70 4.08 9.79
CA PHE A 343 -30.34 3.54 8.58
C PHE A 343 -30.98 2.17 8.84
N TYR A 344 -30.33 1.32 9.65
CA TYR A 344 -30.90 0.05 10.06
C TYR A 344 -32.16 0.22 10.93
N GLU A 345 -32.16 1.11 11.92
CA GLU A 345 -33.31 1.34 12.80
C GLU A 345 -34.48 2.08 12.12
N GLN A 346 -34.18 3.15 11.38
CA GLN A 346 -35.19 4.07 10.84
C GLN A 346 -35.60 3.76 9.40
N GLY A 347 -34.72 3.13 8.63
CA GLY A 347 -34.91 2.88 7.20
C GLY A 347 -35.39 1.45 6.88
N PHE A 348 -35.60 0.61 7.89
CA PHE A 348 -36.04 -0.78 7.70
C PHE A 348 -37.46 -0.81 7.10
N GLY A 349 -37.61 -1.46 5.94
CA GLY A 349 -38.86 -1.54 5.17
C GLY A 349 -38.92 -0.62 3.94
N GLU A 350 -38.27 0.55 3.95
CA GLU A 350 -38.14 1.39 2.74
C GLU A 350 -36.87 1.06 1.93
N LEU A 351 -35.85 0.51 2.60
CA LEU A 351 -34.53 0.21 2.03
C LEU A 351 -34.25 -1.29 1.85
N GLU A 352 -35.27 -2.13 2.07
CA GLU A 352 -35.15 -3.59 2.17
C GLU A 352 -34.61 -4.23 0.89
N ASP A 353 -35.06 -3.75 -0.28
CA ASP A 353 -34.69 -4.34 -1.58
C ASP A 353 -33.24 -4.05 -1.98
N GLY A 354 -32.66 -2.94 -1.53
CA GLY A 354 -31.33 -2.48 -1.97
C GLY A 354 -30.23 -2.66 -0.93
N LEU A 355 -30.40 -2.04 0.24
CA LEU A 355 -29.40 -2.08 1.30
C LEU A 355 -29.41 -3.45 2.02
N GLY A 356 -30.57 -4.08 2.13
CA GLY A 356 -30.72 -5.42 2.72
C GLY A 356 -29.85 -6.47 2.01
N GLY A 357 -29.90 -6.53 0.67
CA GLY A 357 -29.07 -7.44 -0.12
C GLY A 357 -27.57 -7.19 0.02
N LEU A 358 -27.15 -5.93 0.13
CA LEU A 358 -25.74 -5.57 0.35
C LEU A 358 -25.27 -6.05 1.72
N LEU A 359 -26.11 -5.93 2.75
CA LEU A 359 -25.79 -6.38 4.11
C LEU A 359 -25.81 -7.89 4.26
N GLU A 360 -26.76 -8.55 3.59
CA GLU A 360 -26.75 -10.00 3.45
C GLU A 360 -25.45 -10.48 2.78
N SER A 361 -24.99 -9.76 1.76
CA SER A 361 -23.72 -10.03 1.09
C SER A 361 -22.50 -9.74 1.98
N LEU A 362 -22.53 -8.67 2.77
CA LEU A 362 -21.42 -8.27 3.64
C LEU A 362 -21.28 -9.21 4.84
N LEU A 363 -22.39 -9.46 5.54
CA LEU A 363 -22.42 -10.18 6.82
C LEU A 363 -22.66 -11.67 6.65
N GLY A 364 -23.30 -12.06 5.56
CA GLY A 364 -23.57 -13.46 5.26
C GLY A 364 -24.81 -14.06 5.93
N PHE A 365 -25.67 -13.22 6.49
CA PHE A 365 -26.96 -13.61 7.04
C PHE A 365 -28.00 -12.53 6.78
N ARG A 366 -29.28 -12.90 6.81
CA ARG A 366 -30.38 -11.94 6.75
C ARG A 366 -30.37 -11.07 7.98
N VAL A 367 -30.23 -9.76 7.79
CA VAL A 367 -30.28 -8.83 8.91
C VAL A 367 -31.71 -8.87 9.48
N PRO A 368 -31.90 -9.27 10.74
CA PRO A 368 -33.22 -9.33 11.35
C PRO A 368 -33.86 -7.93 11.47
N TYR A 369 -35.18 -7.85 11.51
CA TYR A 369 -35.87 -6.58 11.73
C TYR A 369 -35.51 -5.99 13.11
N PRO A 370 -35.27 -4.67 13.21
CA PRO A 370 -34.86 -4.01 14.46
C PRO A 370 -35.77 -4.36 15.65
N SER A 371 -37.09 -4.36 15.44
CA SER A 371 -38.08 -4.64 16.49
C SER A 371 -38.02 -6.04 17.09
N TYR A 372 -37.37 -7.01 16.43
CA TYR A 372 -37.24 -8.39 16.90
C TYR A 372 -35.84 -8.70 17.47
N VAL A 373 -34.97 -7.70 17.57
CA VAL A 373 -33.58 -7.86 18.00
C VAL A 373 -33.38 -7.06 19.27
N ASP A 374 -32.72 -7.68 20.24
CA ASP A 374 -32.26 -6.99 21.44
C ASP A 374 -31.27 -5.87 21.05
N GLU A 375 -31.52 -4.65 21.52
CA GLU A 375 -30.70 -3.46 21.27
C GLU A 375 -29.21 -3.75 21.55
N LEU A 376 -28.90 -4.50 22.61
CA LEU A 376 -27.53 -4.87 22.98
C LEU A 376 -26.84 -5.71 21.90
N ARG A 377 -27.57 -6.60 21.22
CA ARG A 377 -27.01 -7.45 20.15
C ARG A 377 -26.71 -6.64 18.90
N SER A 378 -27.62 -5.74 18.53
CA SER A 378 -27.40 -4.83 17.41
C SER A 378 -26.20 -3.91 17.69
N ALA A 379 -26.12 -3.31 18.88
CA ALA A 379 -25.02 -2.46 19.31
C ALA A 379 -23.67 -3.20 19.31
N ALA A 380 -23.64 -4.46 19.76
CA ALA A 380 -22.42 -5.28 19.73
C ALA A 380 -21.94 -5.55 18.30
N LEU A 381 -22.84 -5.88 17.37
CA LEU A 381 -22.49 -6.06 15.95
C LEU A 381 -21.97 -4.76 15.33
N MET A 382 -22.63 -3.63 15.62
CA MET A 382 -22.19 -2.30 15.18
C MET A 382 -20.81 -1.94 15.72
N MET A 383 -20.51 -2.32 16.96
CA MET A 383 -19.18 -2.16 17.55
C MET A 383 -18.13 -3.00 16.83
N GLY A 384 -18.46 -4.24 16.46
CA GLY A 384 -17.60 -5.09 15.62
C GLY A 384 -17.32 -4.46 14.25
N LEU A 385 -18.36 -3.94 13.59
CA LEU A 385 -18.21 -3.20 12.33
C LEU A 385 -17.32 -1.98 12.53
N PHE A 386 -17.53 -1.19 13.58
CA PHE A 386 -16.68 -0.03 13.89
C PHE A 386 -15.21 -0.43 13.97
N PHE A 387 -14.86 -1.46 14.77
CA PHE A 387 -13.48 -1.91 14.89
C PHE A 387 -12.90 -2.43 13.57
N LEU A 388 -13.71 -3.12 12.77
CA LEU A 388 -13.31 -3.60 11.46
C LEU A 388 -12.99 -2.44 10.52
N HIS A 389 -13.86 -1.43 10.43
CA HIS A 389 -13.63 -0.24 9.63
C HIS A 389 -12.38 0.51 10.09
N VAL A 390 -12.20 0.72 11.39
CA VAL A 390 -11.01 1.38 11.94
C VAL A 390 -9.75 0.60 11.57
N ALA A 391 -9.73 -0.73 11.73
CA ALA A 391 -8.57 -1.55 11.39
C ALA A 391 -8.20 -1.43 9.90
N VAL A 392 -9.19 -1.52 9.01
CA VAL A 392 -8.98 -1.44 7.55
C VAL A 392 -8.55 -0.04 7.12
N TYR A 393 -9.29 0.99 7.53
CA TYR A 393 -8.99 2.38 7.14
C TYR A 393 -7.65 2.85 7.71
N ALA A 394 -7.37 2.56 8.98
CA ALA A 394 -6.11 2.94 9.58
C ALA A 394 -4.93 2.23 8.89
N ALA A 395 -5.09 0.97 8.49
CA ALA A 395 -4.08 0.26 7.71
C ALA A 395 -3.90 0.86 6.30
N LEU A 396 -4.98 1.23 5.60
CA LEU A 396 -4.91 1.87 4.27
C LEU A 396 -4.18 3.22 4.30
N VAL A 397 -4.42 4.02 5.35
CA VAL A 397 -3.79 5.33 5.53
C VAL A 397 -2.34 5.21 6.00
N SER A 398 -2.03 4.17 6.78
CA SER A 398 -0.68 3.91 7.30
C SER A 398 0.32 3.70 6.16
N THR A 399 1.48 4.36 6.24
CA THR A 399 2.57 4.15 5.27
C THR A 399 3.21 2.76 5.40
N GLU A 400 3.16 2.16 6.59
CA GLU A 400 3.78 0.86 6.87
C GLU A 400 2.87 -0.32 6.57
N ASP A 401 1.56 -0.15 6.78
CA ASP A 401 0.58 -1.23 6.68
C ASP A 401 -0.36 -1.07 5.47
N ARG A 402 -0.10 -0.12 4.56
CA ARG A 402 -0.94 0.14 3.38
C ARG A 402 -1.27 -1.13 2.60
N VAL A 403 -0.28 -1.96 2.30
CA VAL A 403 -0.48 -3.21 1.55
C VAL A 403 -1.39 -4.21 2.28
N ARG A 404 -1.34 -4.23 3.62
CA ARG A 404 -2.27 -5.00 4.46
C ARG A 404 -3.65 -4.37 4.47
N GLY A 405 -3.73 -3.05 4.50
CA GLY A 405 -4.99 -2.32 4.34
C GLY A 405 -5.68 -2.65 3.02
N VAL A 406 -4.91 -2.80 1.93
CA VAL A 406 -5.46 -3.14 0.61
C VAL A 406 -6.04 -4.55 0.58
N SER A 407 -5.31 -5.54 1.11
CA SER A 407 -5.81 -6.91 1.20
C SER A 407 -7.03 -7.02 2.11
N LEU A 408 -6.99 -6.41 3.29
CA LEU A 408 -8.13 -6.37 4.21
C LEU A 408 -9.33 -5.62 3.61
N GLY A 409 -9.09 -4.56 2.84
CA GLY A 409 -10.13 -3.83 2.13
C GLY A 409 -10.83 -4.69 1.08
N LEU A 410 -10.08 -5.49 0.31
CA LEU A 410 -10.66 -6.44 -0.65
C LEU A 410 -11.53 -7.48 0.06
N MET A 411 -11.07 -8.00 1.20
CA MET A 411 -11.84 -8.96 2.01
C MET A 411 -13.11 -8.32 2.59
N LEU A 412 -13.02 -7.07 3.07
CA LEU A 412 -14.17 -6.33 3.60
C LEU A 412 -15.25 -6.11 2.54
N ILE A 413 -14.85 -5.69 1.34
CA ILE A 413 -15.78 -5.42 0.23
C ILE A 413 -16.41 -6.71 -0.30
N ALA A 414 -15.61 -7.78 -0.39
CA ALA A 414 -16.12 -9.10 -0.77
C ALA A 414 -17.21 -9.59 0.19
N GLY A 415 -17.05 -9.28 1.48
CA GLY A 415 -17.96 -9.72 2.52
C GLY A 415 -17.91 -11.23 2.76
N LEU A 416 -18.87 -11.69 3.56
CA LEU A 416 -19.00 -13.10 3.93
C LEU A 416 -20.13 -13.82 3.19
N GLY A 417 -20.97 -13.13 2.43
CA GLY A 417 -22.21 -13.69 1.88
C GLY A 417 -22.05 -14.63 0.69
N PHE A 418 -20.92 -14.60 -0.02
CA PHE A 418 -20.62 -15.50 -1.16
C PHE A 418 -21.75 -15.59 -2.19
N SER A 419 -22.52 -14.51 -2.35
CA SER A 419 -23.71 -14.43 -3.21
C SER A 419 -23.36 -14.53 -4.69
N SER A 420 -22.09 -14.31 -5.06
CA SER A 420 -21.59 -14.47 -6.42
C SER A 420 -20.16 -15.04 -6.44
N PRO A 421 -19.77 -15.76 -7.51
CA PRO A 421 -18.39 -16.27 -7.66
C PRO A 421 -17.33 -15.16 -7.61
N HIS A 422 -17.68 -13.97 -8.11
CA HIS A 422 -16.84 -12.78 -8.06
C HIS A 422 -16.42 -12.41 -6.63
N LEU A 423 -17.36 -12.38 -5.68
CA LEU A 423 -17.04 -12.03 -4.29
C LEU A 423 -16.16 -13.09 -3.61
N VAL A 424 -16.38 -14.37 -3.93
CA VAL A 424 -15.50 -15.45 -3.44
C VAL A 424 -14.08 -15.29 -3.98
N LEU A 425 -13.95 -14.90 -5.26
CA LEU A 425 -12.66 -14.61 -5.88
C LEU A 425 -11.97 -13.40 -5.21
N MET A 426 -12.70 -12.31 -4.95
CA MET A 426 -12.18 -11.16 -4.21
C MET A 426 -11.71 -11.53 -2.79
N LEU A 427 -12.52 -12.28 -2.03
CA LEU A 427 -12.15 -12.70 -0.67
C LEU A 427 -10.91 -13.60 -0.70
N GLY A 428 -10.89 -14.60 -1.57
CA GLY A 428 -9.77 -15.53 -1.70
C GLY A 428 -8.47 -14.82 -2.07
N VAL A 429 -8.52 -13.89 -3.03
CA VAL A 429 -7.37 -13.08 -3.42
C VAL A 429 -6.93 -12.14 -2.30
N GLY A 430 -7.86 -11.48 -1.62
CA GLY A 430 -7.57 -10.64 -0.47
C GLY A 430 -6.84 -11.42 0.63
N ALA A 431 -7.28 -12.64 0.91
CA ALA A 431 -6.63 -13.54 1.85
C ALA A 431 -5.22 -13.94 1.40
N LEU A 432 -5.02 -14.33 0.14
CA LEU A 432 -3.70 -14.69 -0.38
C LEU A 432 -2.74 -13.51 -0.39
N LEU A 433 -3.22 -12.31 -0.75
CA LEU A 433 -2.44 -11.06 -0.64
C LEU A 433 -2.10 -10.76 0.81
N PHE A 434 -2.99 -11.03 1.77
CA PHE A 434 -2.66 -10.87 3.17
C PHE A 434 -1.50 -11.80 3.58
N ILE A 435 -1.51 -13.06 3.13
CA ILE A 435 -0.37 -13.98 3.33
C ILE A 435 0.90 -13.43 2.68
N GLU A 436 0.81 -12.89 1.46
CA GLU A 436 1.96 -12.24 0.79
C GLU A 436 2.55 -11.12 1.65
N THR A 437 1.74 -10.30 2.32
CA THR A 437 2.26 -9.25 3.21
C THR A 437 3.04 -9.77 4.43
N LEU A 438 2.94 -11.07 4.71
CA LEU A 438 3.65 -11.72 5.79
C LEU A 438 4.86 -12.51 5.28
N LEU A 439 5.09 -12.68 3.97
CA LEU A 439 6.22 -13.43 3.46
C LEU A 439 7.50 -12.57 3.36
N PRO A 440 8.70 -13.18 3.37
CA PRO A 440 9.96 -12.47 3.20
C PRO A 440 10.00 -11.69 1.88
N GLY A 441 10.58 -10.48 1.89
CA GLY A 441 10.68 -9.64 0.69
C GLY A 441 9.42 -8.86 0.34
N ALA A 442 8.30 -9.03 1.07
CA ALA A 442 7.17 -8.13 0.93
C ALA A 442 7.58 -6.69 1.31
N PRO A 443 6.96 -5.65 0.71
CA PRO A 443 7.28 -4.26 1.00
C PRO A 443 6.73 -3.88 2.39
N HIS A 444 7.40 -4.32 3.44
CA HIS A 444 7.19 -3.89 4.80
C HIS A 444 8.52 -3.37 5.36
N ARG A 445 8.44 -2.28 6.10
CA ARG A 445 9.54 -1.85 6.97
C ARG A 445 9.59 -2.88 8.10
N GLU A 446 10.64 -3.69 8.16
CA GLU A 446 10.77 -4.71 9.20
C GLU A 446 10.72 -4.05 10.59
N LEU A 447 9.78 -4.50 11.43
CA LEU A 447 9.67 -4.08 12.81
C LEU A 447 10.75 -4.80 13.63
N ARG A 448 11.94 -4.21 13.76
CA ARG A 448 12.90 -4.56 14.82
C ARG A 448 13.20 -3.37 15.72
N HIS A 449 12.29 -3.05 16.63
CA HIS A 449 12.61 -2.68 18.01
C HIS A 449 11.32 -2.45 18.80
N ASN A 450 11.17 -3.18 19.91
CA ASN A 450 10.28 -2.81 21.00
C ASN A 450 11.15 -1.99 21.97
N PRO A 451 11.06 -0.64 22.01
CA PRO A 451 11.85 0.17 22.94
C PRO A 451 11.40 0.01 24.40
N PHE A 452 10.26 -0.65 24.62
CA PHE A 452 9.81 -1.08 25.92
C PHE A 452 10.17 -2.56 26.07
N GLY A 453 11.11 -2.87 26.97
CA GLY A 453 11.32 -4.23 27.45
C GLY A 453 10.02 -4.85 27.99
N PRO A 454 10.04 -6.13 28.43
CA PRO A 454 8.87 -6.72 29.06
C PRO A 454 8.50 -5.86 30.28
N GLY A 455 7.39 -5.13 30.17
CA GLY A 455 6.84 -4.41 31.30
C GLY A 455 6.47 -5.42 32.40
N PRO A 456 6.63 -5.06 33.68
CA PRO A 456 6.27 -5.94 34.77
C PRO A 456 4.75 -6.07 34.80
N GLY A 457 4.23 -7.26 34.52
CA GLY A 457 2.83 -7.60 34.78
C GLY A 457 2.06 -8.11 33.58
N PHE A 458 2.41 -9.29 33.08
CA PHE A 458 1.45 -10.35 32.74
C PHE A 458 2.26 -11.66 32.66
N GLY A 459 2.20 -12.43 33.74
CA GLY A 459 2.97 -13.66 33.91
C GLY A 459 2.53 -14.78 32.99
N GLY A 460 3.50 -15.57 32.55
CA GLY A 460 3.33 -16.77 31.76
C GLY A 460 4.61 -17.08 30.99
N ASP A 461 5.65 -17.53 31.70
CA ASP A 461 6.84 -18.11 31.10
C ASP A 461 6.43 -19.32 30.26
N PHE A 462 6.36 -19.14 28.94
CA PHE A 462 6.33 -20.22 27.97
C PHE A 462 7.70 -20.28 27.30
N GLU A 463 8.63 -20.98 27.94
CA GLU A 463 9.81 -21.53 27.28
C GLU A 463 9.34 -22.64 26.32
N LEU A 464 9.29 -22.34 25.03
CA LEU A 464 9.27 -23.36 23.98
C LEU A 464 10.66 -23.42 23.38
N GLY A 465 11.33 -24.52 23.70
CA GLY A 465 12.71 -24.81 23.37
C GLY A 465 13.02 -24.82 21.87
N GLU A 466 14.30 -24.62 21.65
CA GLU A 466 15.05 -24.72 20.41
C GLU A 466 14.64 -25.94 19.57
N LEU A 467 14.31 -25.68 18.30
CA LEU A 467 14.40 -26.64 17.21
C LEU A 467 14.51 -25.83 15.91
N GLY A 468 15.71 -25.34 15.66
CA GLY A 468 16.14 -24.74 14.41
C GLY A 468 17.58 -25.16 14.16
N ASP A 469 17.77 -25.95 13.10
CA ASP A 469 19.02 -26.56 12.66
C ASP A 469 20.11 -25.49 12.43
N PRO A 470 21.25 -25.50 13.14
CA PRO A 470 22.26 -24.44 13.10
C PRO A 470 23.21 -24.46 11.89
N ASP A 471 23.02 -25.35 10.91
CA ASP A 471 24.04 -25.66 9.87
C ASP A 471 23.70 -25.19 8.44
N ASP A 472 22.97 -24.08 8.23
CA ASP A 472 22.82 -23.48 6.87
C ASP A 472 23.61 -22.16 6.73
N PRO A 473 24.92 -22.22 6.41
CA PRO A 473 25.81 -21.05 6.33
C PRO A 473 25.62 -20.16 5.09
N ASP A 474 24.71 -20.49 4.16
CA ASP A 474 24.63 -19.84 2.83
C ASP A 474 23.41 -18.92 2.64
N SER A 475 22.76 -18.45 3.72
CA SER A 475 21.68 -17.44 3.67
C SER A 475 22.23 -16.00 3.68
N PRO A 476 22.25 -15.26 2.55
CA PRO A 476 22.71 -13.87 2.53
C PRO A 476 21.74 -12.87 3.22
N GLU A 477 20.54 -13.30 3.63
CA GLU A 477 19.55 -12.44 4.30
C GLU A 477 19.60 -12.53 5.83
N ASP A 478 20.25 -13.55 6.40
CA ASP A 478 20.47 -13.67 7.85
C ASP A 478 21.81 -13.10 8.31
N ALA A 479 22.74 -12.77 7.39
CA ALA A 479 24.06 -12.24 7.71
C ALA A 479 24.02 -10.91 8.49
N SER A 480 23.07 -10.01 8.17
CA SER A 480 22.94 -8.70 8.83
C SER A 480 22.36 -8.79 10.25
N ALA A 481 21.56 -9.83 10.53
CA ALA A 481 20.98 -10.09 11.85
C ALA A 481 21.87 -10.99 12.73
N SER A 482 22.62 -11.91 12.11
CA SER A 482 23.62 -12.77 12.74
C SER A 482 24.91 -12.01 13.10
N ALA A 483 25.24 -10.95 12.34
CA ALA A 483 26.35 -10.03 12.60
C ALA A 483 26.39 -9.43 14.02
N ALA A 484 25.25 -9.40 14.72
CA ALA A 484 25.16 -8.93 16.10
C ALA A 484 25.41 -10.02 17.16
N ARG A 485 25.44 -11.31 16.78
CA ARG A 485 25.63 -12.45 17.70
C ARG A 485 26.95 -13.19 17.49
N ASP A 486 27.48 -13.17 16.27
CA ASP A 486 28.79 -13.71 15.93
C ASP A 486 29.68 -12.64 15.27
N PRO A 487 30.77 -12.19 15.94
CA PRO A 487 31.66 -11.16 15.42
C PRO A 487 32.38 -11.56 14.12
N GLU A 488 32.57 -12.85 13.84
CA GLU A 488 33.19 -13.31 12.59
C GLU A 488 32.24 -13.14 11.40
N THR A 489 30.98 -13.56 11.56
CA THR A 489 29.92 -13.33 10.56
C THR A 489 29.71 -11.83 10.31
N GLY A 490 29.72 -11.01 11.37
CA GLY A 490 29.62 -9.55 11.24
C GLY A 490 30.79 -8.91 10.48
N ARG A 491 32.01 -9.40 10.71
CA ARG A 491 33.22 -8.97 9.98
C ARG A 491 33.09 -9.27 8.48
N ALA A 492 32.68 -10.48 8.11
CA ALA A 492 32.56 -10.88 6.70
C ALA A 492 31.51 -10.05 5.95
N ALA A 493 30.36 -9.80 6.58
CA ALA A 493 29.28 -8.98 6.01
C ALA A 493 29.72 -7.52 5.79
N LEU A 494 30.43 -6.92 6.76
CA LEU A 494 30.96 -5.57 6.65
C LEU A 494 31.98 -5.45 5.53
N LEU A 495 32.88 -6.43 5.42
CA LEU A 495 33.91 -6.43 4.38
C LEU A 495 33.26 -6.47 2.99
N THR A 496 32.31 -7.40 2.79
CA THR A 496 31.57 -7.53 1.53
C THR A 496 30.84 -6.23 1.17
N CYS A 497 30.25 -5.57 2.17
CA CYS A 497 29.56 -4.30 1.97
C CYS A 497 30.53 -3.17 1.60
N PHE A 498 31.70 -3.10 2.23
CA PHE A 498 32.71 -2.07 1.96
C PHE A 498 33.43 -2.29 0.63
N GLU A 499 33.67 -3.53 0.23
CA GLU A 499 34.19 -3.88 -1.09
C GLU A 499 33.21 -3.48 -2.19
N GLY A 500 31.92 -3.81 -2.04
CA GLY A 500 30.89 -3.39 -2.98
C GLY A 500 30.71 -1.87 -3.03
N LEU A 501 30.90 -1.17 -1.90
CA LEU A 501 30.88 0.28 -1.86
C LEU A 501 32.09 0.88 -2.60
N ALA A 502 33.29 0.33 -2.37
CA ALA A 502 34.51 0.77 -3.04
C ALA A 502 34.42 0.60 -4.57
N GLU A 503 33.86 -0.52 -5.03
CA GLU A 503 33.63 -0.79 -6.45
C GLU A 503 32.73 0.28 -7.09
N ARG A 504 31.64 0.65 -6.41
CA ARG A 504 30.67 1.65 -6.92
C ARG A 504 31.13 3.09 -6.85
N LEU A 505 31.95 3.42 -5.85
CA LEU A 505 32.55 4.75 -5.73
C LEU A 505 33.82 4.87 -6.59
N HIS A 506 34.29 3.77 -7.20
CA HIS A 506 35.55 3.69 -7.94
C HIS A 506 36.76 4.06 -7.08
N THR A 507 36.78 3.58 -5.83
CA THR A 507 37.81 3.88 -4.84
C THR A 507 38.71 2.67 -4.56
N SER A 508 39.77 2.93 -3.81
CA SER A 508 40.68 1.90 -3.31
C SER A 508 39.93 0.87 -2.44
N PRO A 509 40.34 -0.42 -2.44
CA PRO A 509 39.70 -1.44 -1.64
C PRO A 509 39.86 -1.18 -0.12
N PRO A 510 38.93 -1.67 0.72
CA PRO A 510 39.03 -1.49 2.16
C PRO A 510 40.27 -2.18 2.75
N THR A 511 40.86 -1.54 3.75
CA THR A 511 42.01 -2.07 4.50
C THR A 511 41.56 -2.64 5.84
N GLN A 512 42.10 -3.78 6.23
CA GLN A 512 41.85 -4.38 7.54
C GLN A 512 43.05 -4.17 8.46
N VAL A 513 42.78 -3.73 9.69
CA VAL A 513 43.80 -3.56 10.73
C VAL A 513 43.34 -4.30 11.98
N GLU A 514 44.12 -5.29 12.42
CA GLU A 514 43.88 -6.00 13.67
C GLU A 514 44.47 -5.21 14.83
N GLY A 515 43.63 -4.86 15.81
CA GLY A 515 44.02 -4.10 16.99
C GLY A 515 43.69 -4.83 18.29
N PRO A 516 44.20 -4.33 19.43
CA PRO A 516 43.97 -4.94 20.74
C PRO A 516 42.51 -4.89 21.22
N ARG A 517 41.62 -4.17 20.51
CA ARG A 517 40.18 -4.03 20.82
C ARG A 517 39.26 -4.71 19.79
N GLY A 518 39.82 -5.42 18.81
CA GLY A 518 39.07 -6.05 17.73
C GLY A 518 39.62 -5.70 16.35
N VAL A 519 38.85 -6.00 15.31
CA VAL A 519 39.22 -5.75 13.92
C VAL A 519 38.61 -4.44 13.45
N ALA A 520 39.43 -3.58 12.85
CA ALA A 520 38.98 -2.37 12.18
C ALA A 520 39.03 -2.57 10.66
N VAL A 521 37.94 -2.27 9.96
CA VAL A 521 37.87 -2.20 8.51
C VAL A 521 37.74 -0.73 8.13
N ASN A 522 38.70 -0.23 7.37
CA ASN A 522 38.76 1.16 6.94
C ASN A 522 38.66 1.29 5.43
N LEU A 523 37.77 2.15 4.95
CA LEU A 523 37.68 2.55 3.55
C LEU A 523 37.86 4.06 3.48
N ARG A 524 39.00 4.50 2.95
CA ARG A 524 39.39 5.91 2.88
C ARG A 524 39.78 6.26 1.45
N ASP A 525 39.13 7.29 0.91
CA ASP A 525 39.44 7.82 -0.42
C ASP A 525 38.88 9.23 -0.59
N GLU A 526 38.83 9.73 -1.82
CA GLU A 526 38.29 11.03 -2.19
C GLU A 526 37.15 10.85 -3.20
N LEU A 527 36.06 11.61 -3.01
CA LEU A 527 34.92 11.63 -3.92
C LEU A 527 34.66 13.08 -4.34
N ASP A 528 34.79 13.38 -5.63
CA ASP A 528 34.56 14.70 -6.21
C ASP A 528 35.36 15.84 -5.53
N GLY A 529 36.60 15.58 -5.09
CA GLY A 529 37.41 16.58 -4.38
C GLY A 529 37.29 16.52 -2.85
N VAL A 530 36.36 15.72 -2.31
CA VAL A 530 36.02 15.67 -0.89
C VAL A 530 36.53 14.37 -0.27
N PRO A 531 37.43 14.42 0.72
CA PRO A 531 37.91 13.21 1.38
C PRO A 531 36.78 12.56 2.16
N PHE A 532 36.74 11.23 2.19
CA PHE A 532 35.87 10.49 3.10
C PHE A 532 36.63 9.33 3.75
N ASP A 533 36.18 8.96 4.95
CA ASP A 533 36.76 7.89 5.75
C ASP A 533 35.62 7.10 6.42
N PHE A 534 35.49 5.84 6.04
CA PHE A 534 34.62 4.87 6.69
C PHE A 534 35.45 4.00 7.62
N ILE A 535 35.06 3.97 8.89
CA ILE A 535 35.71 3.20 9.93
C ILE A 535 34.66 2.27 10.55
N ALA A 536 34.77 0.97 10.31
CA ALA A 536 33.98 -0.04 10.98
C ALA A 536 34.85 -0.78 12.00
N ARG A 537 34.48 -0.70 13.29
CA ARG A 537 35.15 -1.43 14.38
C ARG A 537 34.24 -2.56 14.85
N VAL A 538 34.72 -3.79 14.71
CA VAL A 538 34.07 -4.99 15.25
C VAL A 538 34.62 -5.21 16.65
N GLU A 539 33.85 -4.84 17.67
CA GLU A 539 34.16 -5.05 19.08
C GLU A 539 33.42 -6.28 19.63
N THR A 540 33.82 -6.78 20.80
CA THR A 540 33.16 -7.93 21.45
C THR A 540 31.69 -7.69 21.81
N VAL A 541 31.28 -6.43 21.92
CA VAL A 541 29.92 -6.03 22.34
C VAL A 541 29.07 -5.55 21.14
N GLY A 542 29.64 -5.52 19.93
CA GLY A 542 28.92 -5.16 18.72
C GLY A 542 29.80 -4.47 17.68
N VAL A 543 29.17 -4.05 16.59
CA VAL A 543 29.82 -3.32 15.49
C VAL A 543 29.51 -1.84 15.62
N ARG A 544 30.55 -1.00 15.55
CA ARG A 544 30.39 0.45 15.41
C ARG A 544 30.89 0.88 14.03
N VAL A 545 30.02 1.52 13.26
CA VAL A 545 30.37 2.07 11.95
C VAL A 545 30.28 3.59 12.00
N GLU A 546 31.37 4.23 11.61
CA GLU A 546 31.55 5.67 11.57
C GLU A 546 31.93 6.09 10.15
N LEU A 547 31.29 7.14 9.66
CA LEU A 547 31.55 7.77 8.37
C LEU A 547 31.95 9.22 8.63
N ILE A 548 33.10 9.62 8.10
CA ILE A 548 33.55 11.01 8.08
C ILE A 548 33.62 11.44 6.61
N VAL A 549 33.03 12.58 6.28
CA VAL A 549 33.09 13.18 4.93
C VAL A 549 33.54 14.63 5.09
N GLY A 550 34.52 15.06 4.29
CA GLY A 550 35.14 16.37 4.39
C GLY A 550 36.08 16.51 5.59
N LEU A 551 36.22 17.75 6.07
CA LEU A 551 37.10 18.13 7.17
C LEU A 551 36.26 18.49 8.42
N PRO A 552 35.98 17.54 9.32
CA PRO A 552 35.30 17.85 10.57
C PRO A 552 36.13 18.88 11.35
N GLY A 553 35.49 19.98 11.75
CA GLY A 553 36.13 21.09 12.44
C GLY A 553 36.53 20.73 13.88
N ARG A 554 37.46 21.51 14.46
CA ARG A 554 37.77 21.46 15.90
C ARG A 554 36.77 22.24 16.76
N SER A 555 35.90 23.03 16.13
CA SER A 555 34.83 23.76 16.77
C SER A 555 33.63 22.86 17.07
N ASP A 556 32.69 23.37 17.86
CA ASP A 556 31.38 22.73 18.00
C ASP A 556 30.69 22.58 16.63
N PRO A 557 29.93 21.51 16.42
CA PRO A 557 29.16 21.33 15.19
C PRO A 557 28.07 22.41 15.07
N ILE A 558 27.77 22.83 13.84
CA ILE A 558 26.72 23.81 13.56
C ILE A 558 25.35 23.27 13.99
N PHE A 559 25.14 21.99 13.69
CA PHE A 559 24.02 21.22 14.19
C PHE A 559 24.36 19.75 14.33
N GLU A 560 23.58 19.07 15.16
CA GLU A 560 23.62 17.64 15.40
C GLU A 560 22.22 17.06 15.17
N LEU A 561 22.16 15.89 14.56
CA LEU A 561 20.95 15.11 14.35
C LEU A 561 21.04 13.84 15.20
N LEU A 562 20.26 13.83 16.28
CA LEU A 562 20.21 12.77 17.29
C LEU A 562 19.04 11.84 17.00
N ALA A 563 19.29 10.53 16.86
CA ALA A 563 18.24 9.51 16.89
C ALA A 563 17.52 9.53 18.26
N GLU A 564 16.20 9.54 18.26
CA GLU A 564 15.42 9.97 19.44
C GLU A 564 15.09 8.83 20.42
N PRO A 565 15.54 8.95 21.70
CA PRO A 565 14.79 8.44 22.83
C PRO A 565 14.39 9.53 23.86
N GLY A 566 14.30 10.82 23.50
CA GLY A 566 13.83 11.86 24.43
C GLY A 566 13.49 13.24 23.81
N ASP A 567 12.82 14.11 24.58
CA ASP A 567 12.28 15.43 24.17
C ASP A 567 13.33 16.53 23.90
N ARG A 568 14.61 16.19 23.74
CA ARG A 568 15.67 17.18 23.49
C ARG A 568 15.86 17.43 22.00
N GLY A 569 15.67 18.68 21.59
CA GLY A 569 15.94 19.16 20.22
C GLY A 569 14.68 19.58 19.46
N GLN A 570 14.86 20.31 18.36
CA GLN A 570 13.77 20.76 17.50
C GLN A 570 13.44 19.69 16.44
N ARG A 571 12.18 19.65 15.99
CA ARG A 571 11.77 18.78 14.88
C ARG A 571 12.12 19.47 13.56
N PRO A 572 12.91 18.84 12.67
CA PRO A 572 13.16 19.39 11.35
C PRO A 572 11.88 19.36 10.50
N ALA A 573 11.75 20.27 9.54
CA ALA A 573 10.64 20.27 8.58
C ALA A 573 10.86 19.22 7.45
N HIS A 574 11.28 18.01 7.82
CA HIS A 574 11.67 16.94 6.90
C HIS A 574 11.16 15.57 7.41
N LEU A 575 11.04 14.56 6.53
CA LEU A 575 10.58 13.21 6.91
C LEU A 575 11.45 12.55 7.99
N ILE A 576 12.72 12.97 8.10
CA ILE A 576 13.66 12.49 9.12
C ILE A 576 13.24 12.88 10.55
N ALA A 577 12.35 13.87 10.72
CA ALA A 577 11.79 14.25 12.01
C ALA A 577 11.06 13.11 12.74
N ARG A 578 10.76 12.02 12.04
CA ARG A 578 10.17 10.81 12.63
C ARG A 578 11.16 10.01 13.48
N SER A 579 12.45 10.08 13.18
CA SER A 579 13.50 9.33 13.88
C SER A 579 14.53 10.21 14.56
N HIS A 580 14.73 11.45 14.09
CA HIS A 580 15.77 12.33 14.59
C HIS A 580 15.23 13.67 15.12
N ARG A 581 16.01 14.26 16.02
CA ARG A 581 15.84 15.63 16.51
C ARG A 581 17.11 16.43 16.25
N VAL A 582 16.93 17.72 16.01
CA VAL A 582 18.01 18.66 15.71
C VAL A 582 18.44 19.35 16.98
N HIS A 583 19.75 19.36 17.24
CA HIS A 583 20.39 20.21 18.24
C HIS A 583 21.29 21.22 17.52
N GLY A 584 21.28 22.49 17.91
CA GLY A 584 22.01 23.56 17.19
C GLY A 584 21.12 24.38 16.26
N ASP A 585 21.69 24.92 15.18
CA ASP A 585 20.99 25.83 14.28
C ASP A 585 20.13 25.08 13.24
N ILE A 586 18.81 25.14 13.42
CA ILE A 586 17.85 24.51 12.50
C ILE A 586 17.89 25.13 11.10
N ARG A 587 18.25 26.42 10.96
CA ARG A 587 18.34 27.07 9.65
C ARG A 587 19.54 26.56 8.86
N ALA A 588 20.62 26.22 9.56
CA ALA A 588 21.77 25.58 8.94
C ALA A 588 21.42 24.20 8.40
N LEU A 589 20.59 23.43 9.12
CA LEU A 589 20.06 22.16 8.62
C LEU A 589 19.18 22.36 7.36
N GLU A 590 18.30 23.35 7.36
CA GLU A 590 17.46 23.67 6.19
C GLU A 590 18.32 24.07 4.97
N ALA A 591 19.41 24.79 5.19
CA ALA A 591 20.37 25.15 4.13
C ALA A 591 21.21 23.95 3.64
N TRP A 592 21.35 22.90 4.46
CA TRP A 592 22.09 21.68 4.14
C TRP A 592 21.40 20.82 3.06
N GLY A 593 20.09 21.00 2.88
CA GLY A 593 19.28 20.35 1.86
C GLY A 593 18.73 18.97 2.24
N ASP A 594 17.76 18.48 1.44
CA ASP A 594 17.01 17.27 1.75
C ASP A 594 17.76 15.97 1.42
N ALA A 595 18.66 15.99 0.41
CA ALA A 595 19.30 14.78 -0.10
C ALA A 595 20.11 13.99 0.97
N PRO A 596 20.92 14.62 1.85
CA PRO A 596 21.57 13.91 2.95
C PRO A 596 20.57 13.36 3.97
N LEU A 597 19.47 14.07 4.21
CA LEU A 597 18.44 13.68 5.19
C LEU A 597 17.62 12.49 4.70
N ASP A 598 17.31 12.45 3.40
CA ASP A 598 16.70 11.31 2.74
C ASP A 598 17.61 10.08 2.79
N ALA A 599 18.90 10.25 2.52
CA ALA A 599 19.87 9.15 2.60
C ALA A 599 20.02 8.62 4.04
N LEU A 600 20.02 9.52 5.03
CA LEU A 600 20.10 9.17 6.46
C LEU A 600 18.82 8.47 6.97
N SER A 601 17.69 8.60 6.28
CA SER A 601 16.41 7.97 6.70
C SER A 601 16.44 6.43 6.73
N SER A 602 17.40 5.83 6.01
CA SER A 602 17.72 4.39 6.03
C SER A 602 18.39 3.93 7.33
N PHE A 603 18.93 4.86 8.12
CA PHE A 603 19.68 4.60 9.35
C PHE A 603 18.98 5.30 10.53
N SER A 604 17.91 4.69 11.06
CA SER A 604 17.07 5.33 12.08
C SER A 604 17.76 5.57 13.43
N THR A 605 18.88 4.91 13.69
CA THR A 605 19.69 5.10 14.90
C THR A 605 20.94 5.93 14.66
N ALA A 606 21.09 6.51 13.48
CA ALA A 606 22.29 7.26 13.16
C ALA A 606 22.39 8.54 13.99
N TYR A 607 23.63 8.92 14.27
CA TYR A 607 23.96 10.18 14.88
C TYR A 607 24.82 10.97 13.91
N LEU A 608 24.32 12.13 13.47
CA LEU A 608 25.03 12.99 12.52
C LEU A 608 25.47 14.28 13.22
N ARG A 609 26.71 14.67 12.98
CA ARG A 609 27.30 15.97 13.36
C ARG A 609 27.79 16.68 12.11
N ALA A 610 27.43 17.94 11.94
CA ALA A 610 27.77 18.72 10.76
C ALA A 610 28.58 19.99 11.11
N TRP A 611 29.61 20.25 10.30
CA TRP A 611 30.44 21.46 10.30
C TRP A 611 30.36 22.16 8.93
N GLU A 612 30.97 23.34 8.80
CA GLU A 612 30.94 24.10 7.53
C GLU A 612 31.59 23.34 6.37
N ALA A 613 32.63 22.54 6.65
CA ALA A 613 33.42 21.83 5.64
C ALA A 613 33.43 20.31 5.83
N GLY A 614 32.54 19.75 6.65
CA GLY A 614 32.55 18.31 6.90
C GLY A 614 31.37 17.79 7.71
N ALA A 615 31.18 16.48 7.70
CA ALA A 615 30.14 15.76 8.39
C ALA A 615 30.70 14.46 9.00
N GLN A 616 30.17 14.09 10.15
CA GLN A 616 30.47 12.82 10.82
C GLN A 616 29.15 12.11 11.13
N VAL A 617 28.99 10.89 10.62
CA VAL A 617 27.83 10.05 10.86
C VAL A 617 28.26 8.78 11.57
N GLU A 618 27.73 8.56 12.77
CA GLU A 618 27.78 7.26 13.42
C GLU A 618 26.49 6.52 13.08
N LEU A 619 26.55 5.41 12.35
CA LEU A 619 25.33 4.72 11.86
C LEU A 619 24.47 4.09 12.98
N GLY A 620 24.99 4.09 14.21
CA GLY A 620 24.30 3.59 15.39
C GLY A 620 24.44 2.08 15.55
N ARG A 621 23.54 1.49 16.33
CA ARG A 621 23.54 0.05 16.66
C ARG A 621 22.73 -0.78 15.66
N ASP A 622 21.78 -0.17 14.97
CA ASP A 622 20.96 -0.84 13.98
C ASP A 622 21.61 -0.75 12.60
N LEU A 623 22.32 -1.81 12.23
CA LEU A 623 22.98 -1.94 10.94
C LEU A 623 22.12 -2.70 9.90
N SER A 624 20.81 -2.89 10.15
CA SER A 624 19.91 -3.51 9.17
C SER A 624 19.82 -2.73 7.85
N GLY A 625 20.05 -1.41 7.91
CA GLY A 625 20.14 -0.52 6.74
C GLY A 625 21.49 -0.55 6.03
N LEU A 626 22.48 -1.32 6.50
CA LEU A 626 23.85 -1.34 5.97
C LEU A 626 23.91 -2.08 4.62
N ARG A 627 23.44 -1.41 3.58
CA ARG A 627 23.47 -1.85 2.19
C ARG A 627 24.37 -0.94 1.36
N VAL A 628 25.03 -1.51 0.36
CA VAL A 628 25.89 -0.77 -0.59
C VAL A 628 25.14 0.43 -1.19
N ASP A 629 23.89 0.24 -1.64
CA ASP A 629 23.05 1.31 -2.20
C ASP A 629 22.83 2.48 -1.23
N ALA A 630 22.56 2.17 0.04
CA ALA A 630 22.22 3.16 1.06
C ALA A 630 23.47 3.93 1.52
N LEU A 631 24.60 3.24 1.69
CA LEU A 631 25.87 3.88 2.00
C LEU A 631 26.36 4.75 0.84
N GLU A 632 26.26 4.28 -0.40
CA GLU A 632 26.62 5.06 -1.58
C GLU A 632 25.80 6.36 -1.67
N ALA A 633 24.48 6.26 -1.52
CA ALA A 633 23.60 7.42 -1.51
C ALA A 633 23.97 8.42 -0.41
N LEU A 634 24.29 7.92 0.79
CA LEU A 634 24.70 8.74 1.93
C LEU A 634 26.02 9.46 1.67
N VAL A 635 27.07 8.75 1.21
CA VAL A 635 28.38 9.36 0.91
C VAL A 635 28.26 10.42 -0.17
N ARG A 636 27.59 10.10 -1.29
CA ARG A 636 27.41 11.04 -2.40
C ARG A 636 26.58 12.25 -1.98
N ALA A 637 25.59 12.08 -1.10
CA ALA A 637 24.82 13.20 -0.58
C ALA A 637 25.65 14.09 0.34
N LEU A 638 26.42 13.50 1.26
CA LEU A 638 27.28 14.24 2.18
C LEU A 638 28.43 14.95 1.44
N ALA A 639 29.09 14.29 0.49
CA ALA A 639 30.19 14.87 -0.27
C ALA A 639 29.74 16.11 -1.05
N ARG A 640 28.55 16.08 -1.68
CA ARG A 640 27.99 17.23 -2.40
C ARG A 640 27.70 18.45 -1.52
N VAL A 641 27.46 18.24 -0.23
CA VAL A 641 27.16 19.33 0.71
C VAL A 641 28.44 19.82 1.40
N CYS A 642 29.50 19.00 1.45
CA CYS A 642 30.81 19.36 1.99
C CYS A 642 31.78 19.93 0.93
N ALA A 643 31.46 19.78 -0.36
CA ALA A 643 32.17 20.38 -1.49
C ALA A 643 31.80 21.87 -1.63
#